data_AF-A0A0D2E5C1-F1
#
_entry.id   AF-A0A0D2E5C1-F1
#
_cell.length_a   1.000
_cell.length_b   1.000
_cell.length_c   1.000
_cell.angle_alpha   90.00
_cell.angle_beta   90.00
_cell.angle_gamma   90.00
#
_symmetry.space_group_name_H-M   'P 1'
#
loop_
_entity.id
_entity.type
_entity.pdbx_description
1 polymer ?
#
loop_
_entity_poly.entity_id
_entity_poly.type
_entity_poly.pdbx_seq_one_letter_code
_entity_poly.pdbx_strand_id
1 'polypeptide(L)'
;MVTTVEIGKPVLSPEEGGQLAQAVSDPGVIEFETRLQNLLSQTRKVQLGDLILDPAKSADSIPTTLTRYISALIQADRPAEAETLQQVHDKVVDNPNFGGLGLVEGVKATAHQHSEAIFLVEAWLDAITSREREREYLSFLKTPATGTKPMTLAEKIFAQHVIGERPPHGLKAGDVVRVGVDWILASELSWQGMARTYKELGSPGIWRNDRFWLAGDHVYHPAVASNPKIKAFLDAAEKAKNEFKLTEYQGMNYTIMHTEFVRERVEPGMLAIGSDSHTCSGGAVGSLSLGLGTADVMMALALGETWFRIPESISIELIGEPQTGMTGKDVILHILGELKRNTVAAERIVEFRGEGLQYLSCDARFAICNMCTEFGAISGIFVPDSITYNYITRRRRKANRQNSLYFRPDANAEYSGEYTIDLSKVEASVAVYPNPDDVVPVSEKAGLKLDGVFIGACTTTEEELVLAALVLKVGLEKGLPIAKGKRHYVPGSLPVLEKLKELKLLEVYEAAGFTRGPPGCSFCVGLSAEKASEGEAWLSSQNRNFQNRMGKGAFGHVTTAIICAASSFSLTITSPAEFLKDIDMEFFRRYSPLGVMEYTPIDYVEPDLTSKPGPPIETTTAAVTNANVSNEGSQKQVDKISSKVVILGDFIDTDALAPGPTLTTCVTDEEFGQHVLEHTHPDFRAKAKNGQQIVVAGHAFGVGSSRECAVSALKGTSWSCSFKLSRLG
;
A
#
# COMPACT_ATOMS: atom_id res chain seq x y z
N MET A 1 -0.80 -35.24 -41.69
CA MET A 1 -0.14 -34.18 -42.47
C MET A 1 0.65 -33.35 -41.49
N VAL A 2 1.94 -33.68 -41.39
CA VAL A 2 2.93 -33.05 -40.51
C VAL A 2 3.75 -32.16 -41.43
N THR A 3 3.78 -30.86 -41.17
CA THR A 3 4.62 -29.92 -41.92
C THR A 3 5.58 -29.27 -40.93
N THR A 4 6.75 -29.89 -40.82
CA THR A 4 7.98 -29.32 -40.28
C THR A 4 8.49 -28.24 -41.23
N VAL A 5 8.81 -27.05 -40.70
CA VAL A 5 9.52 -25.99 -41.43
C VAL A 5 10.92 -25.89 -40.84
N GLU A 6 11.93 -26.20 -41.66
CA GLU A 6 13.34 -26.12 -41.33
C GLU A 6 13.85 -24.67 -41.32
N ILE A 7 14.79 -24.41 -40.41
CA ILE A 7 15.48 -23.15 -40.18
C ILE A 7 16.64 -23.04 -41.18
N GLY A 8 16.54 -22.12 -42.14
CA GLY A 8 17.61 -21.81 -43.09
C GLY A 8 18.64 -20.84 -42.49
N LYS A 9 19.92 -21.23 -42.52
CA LYS A 9 21.08 -20.37 -42.23
C LYS A 9 21.25 -19.27 -43.31
N PRO A 10 21.70 -18.05 -42.97
CA PRO A 10 22.10 -17.07 -43.98
C PRO A 10 23.55 -17.31 -44.45
N VAL A 11 23.73 -17.18 -45.76
CA VAL A 11 25.00 -17.25 -46.50
C VAL A 11 25.71 -15.89 -46.40
N LEU A 12 26.99 -15.90 -46.05
CA LEU A 12 27.88 -14.73 -46.13
C LEU A 12 28.59 -14.72 -47.50
N SER A 13 28.61 -13.57 -48.16
CA SER A 13 29.55 -13.23 -49.24
C SER A 13 30.14 -11.84 -48.97
N PRO A 14 31.47 -11.62 -49.10
CA PRO A 14 32.11 -10.33 -48.86
C PRO A 14 32.36 -9.53 -50.16
N GLU A 15 32.72 -8.24 -49.98
CA GLU A 15 33.23 -7.25 -50.95
C GLU A 15 32.15 -6.54 -51.80
N GLU A 16 32.11 -5.23 -52.01
CA GLU A 16 32.96 -4.07 -51.71
C GLU A 16 32.13 -2.80 -52.04
N GLY A 17 32.39 -1.65 -51.42
CA GLY A 17 31.90 -0.35 -51.93
C GLY A 17 31.45 0.62 -50.85
N GLY A 18 32.35 1.53 -50.48
CA GLY A 18 32.10 2.54 -49.46
C GLY A 18 31.02 3.55 -49.81
N GLN A 19 30.16 3.82 -48.84
CA GLN A 19 29.65 5.13 -48.51
C GLN A 19 29.48 5.15 -46.99
N LEU A 20 30.18 6.07 -46.32
CA LEU A 20 29.89 6.46 -44.94
C LEU A 20 28.44 6.94 -44.91
N ALA A 21 27.52 6.04 -44.54
CA ALA A 21 26.17 6.43 -44.20
C ALA A 21 26.27 7.32 -42.96
N GLN A 22 26.08 8.63 -43.16
CA GLN A 22 25.75 9.53 -42.06
C GLN A 22 24.57 8.90 -41.32
N ALA A 23 24.77 8.57 -40.05
CA ALA A 23 23.69 8.12 -39.17
C ALA A 23 22.61 9.21 -39.18
N VAL A 24 21.52 8.98 -39.91
CA VAL A 24 20.35 9.85 -39.88
C VAL A 24 19.74 9.63 -38.51
N SER A 25 20.03 10.55 -37.58
CA SER A 25 19.49 10.55 -36.22
C SER A 25 17.96 10.43 -36.27
N ASP A 26 17.39 9.48 -35.53
CA ASP A 26 15.94 9.28 -35.45
C ASP A 26 15.25 10.60 -35.06
N PRO A 27 14.32 11.15 -35.88
CA PRO A 27 13.67 12.43 -35.58
C PRO A 27 13.05 12.52 -34.19
N GLY A 28 12.56 11.39 -33.64
CA GLY A 28 12.03 11.33 -32.28
C GLY A 28 13.09 11.55 -31.20
N VAL A 29 14.32 11.09 -31.41
CA VAL A 29 15.44 11.29 -30.48
C VAL A 29 15.91 12.74 -30.52
N ILE A 30 15.93 13.38 -31.70
CA ILE A 30 16.23 14.81 -31.85
C ILE A 30 15.19 15.67 -31.11
N GLU A 31 13.90 15.34 -31.29
CA GLU A 31 12.81 16.01 -30.61
C GLU A 31 12.90 15.85 -29.09
N PHE A 32 13.16 14.62 -28.63
CA PHE A 32 13.37 14.32 -27.21
C PHE A 32 14.51 15.14 -26.63
N GLU A 33 15.68 15.13 -27.28
CA GLU A 33 16.84 15.91 -26.85
C GLU A 33 16.52 17.40 -26.80
N THR A 34 15.88 17.95 -27.84
CA THR A 34 15.49 19.36 -27.87
C THR A 34 14.56 19.71 -26.69
N ARG A 35 13.65 18.81 -26.32
CA ARG A 35 12.75 19.02 -25.17
C ARG A 35 13.48 18.89 -23.83
N LEU A 36 14.36 17.92 -23.67
CA LEU A 36 15.22 17.78 -22.49
C LEU A 36 16.04 19.06 -22.26
N GLN A 37 16.68 19.58 -23.31
CA GLN A 37 17.44 20.84 -23.26
C GLN A 37 16.58 22.02 -22.80
N ASN A 38 15.38 22.16 -23.38
CA ASN A 38 14.45 23.22 -22.99
C ASN A 38 14.00 23.09 -21.54
N LEU A 39 13.69 21.88 -21.06
CA LEU A 39 13.29 21.64 -19.68
C LEU A 39 14.43 21.95 -18.69
N LEU A 40 15.66 21.51 -18.97
CA LEU A 40 16.84 21.84 -18.16
C LEU A 40 17.08 23.36 -18.07
N SER A 41 16.90 24.07 -19.19
CA SER A 41 17.04 25.53 -19.24
C SER A 41 15.90 26.25 -18.50
N GLN A 42 14.64 25.88 -18.74
CA GLN A 42 13.48 26.56 -18.19
C GLN A 42 13.26 26.27 -16.71
N THR A 43 13.37 25.00 -16.31
CA THR A 43 13.07 24.57 -14.93
C THR A 43 14.28 24.76 -14.02
N ARG A 44 15.49 24.50 -14.50
CA ARG A 44 16.72 24.45 -13.66
C ARG A 44 17.78 25.49 -14.05
N LYS A 45 17.51 26.36 -15.02
CA LYS A 45 18.43 27.43 -15.49
C LYS A 45 19.81 26.91 -15.92
N VAL A 46 19.87 25.67 -16.42
CA VAL A 46 21.10 25.08 -16.98
C VAL A 46 21.29 25.62 -18.40
N GLN A 47 22.39 26.34 -18.64
CA GLN A 47 22.73 26.82 -19.98
C GLN A 47 23.45 25.71 -20.76
N LEU A 48 23.03 25.46 -22.00
CA LEU A 48 23.61 24.39 -22.82
C LEU A 48 25.10 24.59 -23.13
N GLY A 49 25.55 25.85 -23.21
CA GLY A 49 26.96 26.18 -23.40
C GLY A 49 27.86 25.77 -22.23
N ASP A 50 27.28 25.52 -21.05
CA ASP A 50 28.01 25.07 -19.87
C ASP A 50 28.18 23.54 -19.84
N LEU A 51 27.47 22.80 -20.71
CA LEU A 51 27.51 21.35 -20.78
C LEU A 51 28.50 20.89 -21.86
N ILE A 52 29.54 20.15 -21.46
CA ILE A 52 30.48 19.53 -22.39
C ILE A 52 29.89 18.20 -22.85
N LEU A 53 29.20 18.22 -24.00
CA LEU A 53 28.69 17.01 -24.64
C LEU A 53 29.75 16.43 -25.58
N ASP A 54 30.09 15.15 -25.40
CA ASP A 54 31.03 14.45 -26.27
C ASP A 54 30.43 14.26 -27.68
N PRO A 55 30.95 14.93 -28.72
CA PRO A 55 30.40 14.84 -30.07
C PRO A 55 30.64 13.47 -30.72
N ALA A 56 31.55 12.64 -30.18
CA ALA A 56 31.80 11.29 -30.67
C ALA A 56 30.76 10.27 -30.19
N LYS A 57 29.93 10.63 -29.18
CA LYS A 57 28.80 9.83 -28.71
C LYS A 57 27.50 10.40 -29.30
N SER A 58 27.18 10.05 -30.55
CA SER A 58 25.84 10.37 -31.07
C SER A 58 24.80 9.65 -30.23
N ALA A 59 23.73 10.37 -29.87
CA ALA A 59 22.65 9.76 -29.12
C ALA A 59 21.68 9.14 -30.11
N ASP A 60 21.75 7.83 -30.24
CA ASP A 60 20.92 7.09 -31.20
C ASP A 60 19.59 6.63 -30.57
N SER A 61 19.37 6.94 -29.29
CA SER A 61 18.18 6.54 -28.51
C SER A 61 17.94 7.47 -27.31
N ILE A 62 16.76 7.37 -26.69
CA ILE A 62 16.44 8.10 -25.45
C ILE A 62 17.40 7.72 -24.30
N PRO A 63 17.67 6.43 -23.99
CA PRO A 63 18.62 6.04 -22.94
C PRO A 63 20.03 6.61 -23.13
N THR A 64 20.57 6.55 -24.36
CA THR A 64 21.91 7.07 -24.66
C THR A 64 21.95 8.59 -24.59
N THR A 65 20.87 9.27 -24.99
CA THR A 65 20.71 10.72 -24.77
C THR A 65 20.82 11.04 -23.27
N LEU A 66 20.00 10.40 -22.43
CA LEU A 66 20.02 10.64 -20.99
C LEU A 66 21.41 10.39 -20.38
N THR A 67 22.07 9.29 -20.72
CA THR A 67 23.43 8.97 -20.24
C THR A 67 24.45 10.06 -20.58
N ARG A 68 24.36 10.64 -21.78
CA ARG A 68 25.22 11.74 -22.22
C ARG A 68 25.01 12.99 -21.37
N TYR A 69 23.75 13.36 -21.11
CA TYR A 69 23.43 14.52 -20.28
C TYR A 69 23.76 14.31 -18.80
N ILE A 70 23.54 13.12 -18.25
CA ILE A 70 23.94 12.76 -16.89
C ILE A 70 25.45 13.00 -16.71
N SER A 71 26.26 12.48 -17.65
CA SER A 71 27.71 12.66 -17.62
C SER A 71 28.13 14.13 -17.70
N ALA A 72 27.49 14.91 -18.57
CA ALA A 72 27.78 16.33 -18.73
C ALA A 72 27.36 17.16 -17.50
N LEU A 73 26.23 16.84 -16.87
CA LEU A 73 25.76 17.49 -15.64
C LEU A 73 26.69 17.21 -14.46
N ILE A 74 27.22 15.98 -14.34
CA ILE A 74 28.23 15.65 -13.33
C ILE A 74 29.49 16.50 -13.53
N GLN A 75 29.97 16.64 -14.78
CA GLN A 75 31.14 17.46 -15.09
C GLN A 75 30.92 18.95 -14.84
N ALA A 76 29.68 19.42 -14.98
CA ALA A 76 29.28 20.81 -14.72
C ALA A 76 28.89 21.08 -13.26
N ASP A 77 29.19 20.17 -12.33
CA ASP A 77 28.86 20.27 -10.89
C ASP A 77 27.35 20.47 -10.62
N ARG A 78 26.52 19.70 -11.33
CA ARG A 78 25.05 19.67 -11.20
C ARG A 78 24.55 18.30 -10.70
N PRO A 79 24.90 17.87 -9.48
CA PRO A 79 24.61 16.50 -9.01
C PRO A 79 23.11 16.22 -8.84
N ALA A 80 22.30 17.21 -8.44
CA ALA A 80 20.86 17.04 -8.25
C ALA A 80 20.14 16.75 -9.59
N GLU A 81 20.47 17.50 -10.64
CA GLU A 81 19.95 17.27 -11.98
C GLU A 81 20.46 15.95 -12.55
N ALA A 82 21.74 15.61 -12.35
CA ALA A 82 22.29 14.35 -12.81
C ALA A 82 21.62 13.12 -12.16
N GLU A 83 21.44 13.14 -10.83
CA GLU A 83 20.76 12.06 -10.11
C GLU A 83 19.29 11.94 -10.53
N THR A 84 18.64 13.07 -10.82
CA THR A 84 17.27 13.11 -11.32
C THR A 84 17.17 12.48 -12.71
N LEU A 85 18.07 12.83 -13.63
CA LEU A 85 18.09 12.21 -14.95
C LEU A 85 18.49 10.73 -14.87
N GLN A 86 19.28 10.31 -13.87
CA GLN A 86 19.54 8.89 -13.62
C GLN A 86 18.26 8.16 -13.21
N GLN A 87 17.41 8.75 -12.37
CA GLN A 87 16.11 8.16 -12.00
C GLN A 87 15.17 8.05 -13.21
N VAL A 88 15.17 9.05 -14.10
CA VAL A 88 14.43 8.99 -15.36
C VAL A 88 14.99 7.89 -16.27
N HIS A 89 16.32 7.82 -16.41
CA HIS A 89 17.00 6.79 -17.19
C HIS A 89 16.60 5.39 -16.72
N ASP A 90 16.67 5.13 -15.42
CA ASP A 90 16.30 3.84 -14.84
C ASP A 90 14.83 3.49 -15.16
N LYS A 91 13.90 4.43 -15.03
CA LYS A 91 12.49 4.22 -15.42
C LYS A 91 12.30 4.04 -16.93
N VAL A 92 13.12 4.68 -17.76
CA VAL A 92 13.05 4.54 -19.21
C VAL A 92 13.50 3.13 -19.65
N VAL A 93 14.58 2.60 -19.07
CA VAL A 93 15.15 1.30 -19.46
C VAL A 93 14.50 0.12 -18.77
N ASP A 94 13.97 0.31 -17.55
CA ASP A 94 13.33 -0.75 -16.77
C ASP A 94 12.19 -1.42 -17.58
N ASN A 95 12.06 -2.74 -17.44
CA ASN A 95 10.97 -3.49 -18.03
C ASN A 95 9.59 -2.98 -17.50
N PRO A 96 8.55 -2.89 -18.35
CA PRO A 96 7.21 -2.44 -17.94
C PRO A 96 6.59 -3.20 -16.76
N ASN A 97 6.87 -4.49 -16.61
CA ASN A 97 6.42 -5.27 -15.45
C ASN A 97 7.04 -4.78 -14.15
N PHE A 98 8.07 -3.95 -14.20
CA PHE A 98 8.66 -3.29 -13.05
C PHE A 98 8.53 -1.76 -13.11
N GLY A 99 7.53 -1.27 -13.83
CA GLY A 99 7.15 0.15 -13.83
C GLY A 99 8.10 1.06 -14.60
N GLY A 100 8.70 0.52 -15.67
CA GLY A 100 9.49 1.28 -16.64
C GLY A 100 8.91 1.27 -18.05
N LEU A 101 9.61 1.86 -19.01
CA LEU A 101 9.17 1.97 -20.41
C LEU A 101 9.73 0.89 -21.33
N GLY A 102 10.70 0.10 -20.88
CA GLY A 102 11.33 -0.98 -21.65
C GLY A 102 12.10 -0.49 -22.88
N LEU A 103 12.64 0.73 -22.84
CA LEU A 103 13.40 1.29 -23.94
C LEU A 103 14.83 0.74 -23.93
N VAL A 104 15.24 0.17 -25.05
CA VAL A 104 16.57 -0.42 -25.27
C VAL A 104 17.28 0.26 -26.44
N GLU A 105 18.61 0.26 -26.40
CA GLU A 105 19.44 0.84 -27.46
C GLU A 105 19.17 0.15 -28.80
N GLY A 106 19.11 0.94 -29.88
CA GLY A 106 18.88 0.44 -31.24
C GLY A 106 17.43 0.09 -31.58
N VAL A 107 16.49 0.16 -30.63
CA VAL A 107 15.06 -0.05 -30.89
C VAL A 107 14.31 1.29 -30.88
N LYS A 108 13.56 1.55 -31.95
CA LYS A 108 12.78 2.78 -32.09
C LYS A 108 11.64 2.82 -31.06
N ALA A 109 11.61 3.88 -30.25
CA ALA A 109 10.56 4.10 -29.28
C ALA A 109 9.22 4.46 -29.95
N THR A 110 8.12 3.95 -29.42
CA THR A 110 6.77 4.32 -29.84
C THR A 110 6.45 5.78 -29.50
N ALA A 111 5.40 6.36 -30.10
CA ALA A 111 4.95 7.72 -29.78
C ALA A 111 4.55 7.86 -28.30
N HIS A 112 3.92 6.82 -27.73
CA HIS A 112 3.56 6.79 -26.31
C HIS A 112 4.80 6.76 -25.42
N GLN A 113 5.78 5.88 -25.70
CA GLN A 113 7.03 5.83 -24.93
C GLN A 113 7.82 7.14 -25.01
N HIS A 114 7.84 7.81 -26.16
CA HIS A 114 8.44 9.15 -26.28
C HIS A 114 7.74 10.17 -25.38
N SER A 115 6.40 10.24 -25.44
CA SER A 115 5.61 11.17 -24.63
C SER A 115 5.80 10.92 -23.14
N GLU A 116 5.80 9.65 -22.70
CA GLU A 116 6.02 9.28 -21.31
C GLU A 116 7.44 9.55 -20.86
N ALA A 117 8.46 9.33 -21.70
CA ALA A 117 9.84 9.68 -21.35
C ALA A 117 10.00 11.19 -21.12
N ILE A 118 9.37 12.04 -21.95
CA ILE A 118 9.36 13.48 -21.75
C ILE A 118 8.61 13.88 -20.48
N PHE A 119 7.43 13.29 -20.24
CA PHE A 119 6.68 13.51 -19.00
C PHE A 119 7.53 13.15 -17.77
N LEU A 120 8.25 12.02 -17.80
CA LEU A 120 9.14 11.63 -16.70
C LEU A 120 10.25 12.65 -16.49
N VAL A 121 10.91 13.14 -17.55
CA VAL A 121 11.92 14.22 -17.41
C VAL A 121 11.31 15.45 -16.73
N GLU A 122 10.16 15.91 -17.20
CA GLU A 122 9.50 17.09 -16.65
C GLU A 122 9.12 16.91 -15.18
N ALA A 123 8.42 15.80 -14.85
CA ALA A 123 7.98 15.47 -13.51
C ALA A 123 9.15 15.35 -12.52
N TRP A 124 10.22 14.68 -12.93
CA TRP A 124 11.39 14.47 -12.07
C TRP A 124 12.24 15.74 -11.90
N LEU A 125 12.35 16.60 -12.91
CA LEU A 125 12.99 17.91 -12.75
C LEU A 125 12.19 18.82 -11.81
N ASP A 126 10.86 18.82 -11.90
CA ASP A 126 10.00 19.54 -10.95
C ASP A 126 10.12 18.97 -9.53
N ALA A 127 10.34 17.67 -9.40
CA ALA A 127 10.58 17.03 -8.11
C ALA A 127 11.87 17.52 -7.41
N ILE A 128 12.85 18.05 -8.14
CA ILE A 128 14.02 18.70 -7.50
C ILE A 128 13.55 19.87 -6.64
N THR A 129 12.67 20.73 -7.16
CA THR A 129 12.10 21.86 -6.42
C THR A 129 11.25 21.39 -5.23
N SER A 130 10.56 20.26 -5.37
CA SER A 130 9.85 19.59 -4.27
C SER A 130 10.82 19.12 -3.17
N ARG A 131 11.96 18.55 -3.54
CA ARG A 131 13.03 18.12 -2.60
C ARG A 131 13.82 19.29 -1.99
N GLU A 132 14.01 20.38 -2.71
CA GLU A 132 14.63 21.59 -2.14
C GLU A 132 13.74 22.25 -1.07
N ARG A 133 12.42 22.00 -1.14
CA ARG A 133 11.44 22.36 -0.10
C ARG A 133 11.25 21.26 0.95
N GLU A 134 11.94 20.13 0.82
CA GLU A 134 11.85 19.01 1.76
C GLU A 134 12.33 19.43 3.14
N ARG A 135 11.66 18.87 4.16
CA ARG A 135 12.10 19.01 5.54
C ARG A 135 13.06 17.87 5.84
N GLU A 136 14.18 18.19 6.48
CA GLU A 136 15.18 17.19 6.81
C GLU A 136 14.72 16.36 8.02
N TYR A 137 14.13 15.19 7.75
CA TYR A 137 13.81 14.17 8.76
C TYR A 137 14.94 13.14 8.94
N LEU A 138 16.11 13.37 8.34
CA LEU A 138 17.24 12.44 8.40
C LEU A 138 18.26 12.77 9.50
N SER A 139 18.09 13.89 10.22
CA SER A 139 18.94 14.17 11.40
C SER A 139 18.66 13.18 12.52
N PHE A 140 19.71 12.63 13.13
CA PHE A 140 19.59 11.65 14.19
C PHE A 140 20.71 11.80 15.23
N LEU A 141 20.49 11.19 16.40
CA LEU A 141 21.50 11.01 17.44
C LEU A 141 21.91 9.54 17.54
N LYS A 142 23.14 9.29 18.02
CA LYS A 142 23.60 7.91 18.30
C LYS A 142 23.14 7.39 19.67
N THR A 143 22.73 8.30 20.55
CA THR A 143 22.25 8.00 21.90
C THR A 143 21.13 8.97 22.26
N PRO A 144 20.20 8.60 23.17
CA PRO A 144 19.11 9.49 23.55
C PRO A 144 19.65 10.82 24.11
N ALA A 145 18.96 11.92 23.81
CA ALA A 145 19.29 13.21 24.39
C ALA A 145 19.11 13.21 25.92
N THR A 146 19.89 14.02 26.62
CA THR A 146 19.82 14.09 28.08
C THR A 146 18.44 14.59 28.54
N GLY A 147 17.76 13.81 29.38
CA GLY A 147 16.43 14.15 29.90
C GLY A 147 15.26 13.68 29.04
N THR A 148 15.52 12.97 27.93
CA THR A 148 14.50 12.27 27.15
C THR A 148 13.94 11.09 27.96
N LYS A 149 12.62 10.97 28.01
CA LYS A 149 11.93 9.83 28.62
C LYS A 149 11.93 8.63 27.66
N PRO A 150 11.82 7.40 28.19
CA PRO A 150 11.68 6.22 27.34
C PRO A 150 10.49 6.36 26.40
N MET A 151 10.70 6.05 25.12
CA MET A 151 9.69 6.08 24.07
C MET A 151 9.51 4.72 23.41
N THR A 152 8.29 4.42 23.01
CA THR A 152 7.98 3.31 22.10
C THR A 152 8.58 3.58 20.70
N LEU A 153 8.58 2.57 19.83
CA LEU A 153 9.05 2.77 18.45
C LEU A 153 8.20 3.80 17.70
N ALA A 154 6.87 3.73 17.86
CA ALA A 154 5.95 4.67 17.26
C ALA A 154 6.16 6.10 17.79
N GLU A 155 6.37 6.27 19.09
CA GLU A 155 6.65 7.58 19.70
C GLU A 155 7.96 8.17 19.16
N LYS A 156 9.02 7.36 18.97
CA LYS A 156 10.28 7.82 18.34
C LYS A 156 10.05 8.30 16.91
N ILE A 157 9.29 7.56 16.12
CA ILE A 157 8.96 7.96 14.75
C ILE A 157 8.16 9.26 14.76
N PHE A 158 7.11 9.40 15.58
CA PHE A 158 6.39 10.67 15.69
C PHE A 158 7.30 11.83 16.13
N ALA A 159 8.18 11.60 17.11
CA ALA A 159 9.10 12.62 17.63
C ALA A 159 10.06 13.13 16.54
N GLN A 160 10.55 12.22 15.69
CA GLN A 160 11.37 12.55 14.52
C GLN A 160 10.65 13.50 13.54
N HIS A 161 9.34 13.32 13.40
CA HIS A 161 8.50 14.03 12.44
C HIS A 161 7.83 15.30 12.99
N VAL A 162 8.04 15.67 14.25
CA VAL A 162 7.44 16.88 14.84
C VAL A 162 7.86 18.14 14.09
N ILE A 163 6.89 19.00 13.80
CA ILE A 163 7.08 20.29 13.12
C ILE A 163 6.94 21.42 14.12
N GLY A 164 7.99 22.23 14.24
CA GLY A 164 8.04 23.37 15.15
C GLY A 164 8.93 23.06 16.34
N GLU A 165 8.50 23.43 17.54
CA GLU A 165 9.27 23.18 18.76
C GLU A 165 9.44 21.68 18.98
N ARG A 166 10.70 21.22 19.01
CA ARG A 166 11.03 19.81 19.26
C ARG A 166 10.67 19.47 20.71
N PRO A 167 10.11 18.27 20.98
CA PRO A 167 9.73 17.88 22.33
C PRO A 167 10.98 17.51 23.13
N PRO A 168 11.49 18.36 24.05
CA PRO A 168 12.82 18.17 24.65
C PRO A 168 12.91 16.94 25.57
N HIS A 169 11.76 16.38 25.97
CA HIS A 169 11.66 15.21 26.83
C HIS A 169 11.13 13.97 26.09
N GLY A 170 11.01 14.02 24.76
CA GLY A 170 10.32 13.00 23.98
C GLY A 170 8.80 13.18 23.98
N LEU A 171 8.10 12.26 23.32
CA LEU A 171 6.64 12.20 23.27
C LEU A 171 6.10 11.10 24.17
N LYS A 172 4.82 11.19 24.51
CA LYS A 172 4.07 10.11 25.13
C LYS A 172 2.64 10.03 24.57
N ALA A 173 1.99 8.90 24.79
CA ALA A 173 0.56 8.73 24.52
C ALA A 173 -0.29 9.92 25.04
N GLY A 174 -1.16 10.41 24.17
CA GLY A 174 -2.07 11.53 24.45
C GLY A 174 -1.52 12.92 24.12
N ASP A 175 -0.22 13.09 23.90
CA ASP A 175 0.34 14.35 23.41
C ASP A 175 -0.25 14.70 22.03
N VAL A 176 -0.42 15.98 21.74
CA VAL A 176 -0.94 16.46 20.45
C VAL A 176 0.15 17.22 19.74
N VAL A 177 0.54 16.71 18.58
CA VAL A 177 1.65 17.24 17.78
C VAL A 177 1.25 17.44 16.34
N ARG A 178 1.86 18.44 15.71
CA ARG A 178 1.84 18.60 14.26
C ARG A 178 3.06 17.88 13.70
N VAL A 179 2.85 16.97 12.76
CA VAL A 179 3.92 16.14 12.20
C VAL A 179 3.95 16.22 10.69
N GLY A 180 5.15 16.09 10.14
CA GLY A 180 5.35 15.94 8.71
C GLY A 180 5.14 14.50 8.29
N VAL A 181 4.82 14.30 7.02
CA VAL A 181 4.65 12.96 6.46
C VAL A 181 5.66 12.73 5.33
N ASP A 182 6.23 11.54 5.25
CA ASP A 182 7.15 11.17 4.17
C ASP A 182 6.40 10.76 2.91
N TRP A 183 5.32 9.98 3.07
CA TRP A 183 4.58 9.38 1.96
C TRP A 183 3.08 9.48 2.15
N ILE A 184 2.41 9.70 1.03
CA ILE A 184 0.96 9.70 0.93
C ILE A 184 0.53 8.67 -0.10
N LEU A 185 -0.51 7.89 0.21
CA LEU A 185 -1.05 6.88 -0.70
C LEU A 185 -2.55 7.07 -0.94
N ALA A 186 -2.97 6.77 -2.16
CA ALA A 186 -4.38 6.66 -2.51
C ALA A 186 -4.56 5.61 -3.62
N SER A 187 -5.74 4.99 -3.63
CA SER A 187 -6.25 4.31 -4.82
C SER A 187 -7.08 5.24 -5.71
N GLU A 188 -7.36 4.82 -6.94
CA GLU A 188 -8.22 5.55 -7.88
C GLU A 188 -9.62 5.79 -7.31
N LEU A 189 -10.13 4.84 -6.52
CA LEU A 189 -11.41 4.95 -5.83
C LEU A 189 -11.36 6.05 -4.75
N SER A 190 -10.35 5.98 -3.87
CA SER A 190 -10.20 6.95 -2.77
C SER A 190 -9.87 8.36 -3.27
N TRP A 191 -9.13 8.46 -4.38
CA TRP A 191 -8.81 9.73 -5.02
C TRP A 191 -10.06 10.52 -5.43
N GLN A 192 -11.17 9.85 -5.78
CA GLN A 192 -12.42 10.55 -6.07
C GLN A 192 -12.91 11.38 -4.86
N GLY A 193 -12.84 10.82 -3.65
CA GLY A 193 -13.19 11.52 -2.41
C GLY A 193 -12.19 12.63 -2.08
N MET A 194 -10.89 12.37 -2.23
CA MET A 194 -9.84 13.37 -2.04
C MET A 194 -9.99 14.54 -3.02
N ALA A 195 -10.26 14.27 -4.29
CA ALA A 195 -10.43 15.28 -5.34
C ALA A 195 -11.62 16.22 -5.10
N ARG A 196 -12.64 15.77 -4.35
CA ARG A 196 -13.73 16.64 -3.88
C ARG A 196 -13.19 17.64 -2.86
N THR A 197 -12.53 17.16 -1.81
CA THR A 197 -11.90 18.01 -0.78
C THR A 197 -10.90 18.99 -1.42
N TYR A 198 -10.09 18.53 -2.36
CA TYR A 198 -9.15 19.37 -3.11
C TYR A 198 -9.83 20.54 -3.81
N LYS A 199 -10.99 20.32 -4.46
CA LYS A 199 -11.78 21.38 -5.11
C LYS A 199 -12.42 22.32 -4.09
N GLU A 200 -12.93 21.80 -2.98
CA GLU A 200 -13.52 22.60 -1.89
C GLU A 200 -12.48 23.55 -1.27
N LEU A 201 -11.20 23.16 -1.26
CA LEU A 201 -10.07 24.00 -0.84
C LEU A 201 -9.61 25.00 -1.92
N GLY A 202 -10.24 25.05 -3.09
CA GLY A 202 -9.87 25.94 -4.18
C GLY A 202 -8.66 25.46 -5.01
N SER A 203 -8.39 24.16 -5.05
CA SER A 203 -7.30 23.54 -5.81
C SER A 203 -5.90 24.11 -5.50
N PRO A 204 -5.41 24.01 -4.25
CA PRO A 204 -4.19 24.67 -3.81
C PRO A 204 -2.87 24.09 -4.38
N GLY A 205 -2.93 23.08 -5.24
CA GLY A 205 -1.78 22.24 -5.59
C GLY A 205 -1.45 21.20 -4.50
N ILE A 206 -0.32 20.51 -4.66
CA ILE A 206 0.17 19.49 -3.71
C ILE A 206 1.57 19.85 -3.18
N TRP A 207 1.91 19.36 -2.00
CA TRP A 207 3.19 19.63 -1.35
C TRP A 207 4.37 19.07 -2.15
N ARG A 208 4.30 17.80 -2.54
CA ARG A 208 5.36 17.06 -3.26
C ARG A 208 4.79 16.09 -4.28
N ASN A 209 5.28 16.19 -5.52
CA ASN A 209 4.90 15.29 -6.61
C ASN A 209 5.67 13.96 -6.61
N ASP A 210 6.72 13.85 -5.79
CA ASP A 210 7.59 12.67 -5.64
C ASP A 210 7.31 11.82 -4.40
N ARG A 211 6.26 12.18 -3.64
CA ARG A 211 5.84 11.51 -2.39
C ARG A 211 4.36 11.17 -2.34
N PHE A 212 3.70 11.14 -3.50
CA PHE A 212 2.31 10.69 -3.62
C PHE A 212 2.23 9.44 -4.49
N TRP A 213 1.84 8.33 -3.88
CA TRP A 213 1.63 7.05 -4.54
C TRP A 213 0.14 6.87 -4.87
N LEU A 214 -0.19 7.01 -6.15
CA LEU A 214 -1.54 6.77 -6.66
C LEU A 214 -1.58 5.46 -7.44
N ALA A 215 -2.38 4.50 -6.99
CA ALA A 215 -2.54 3.19 -7.62
C ALA A 215 -3.96 3.01 -8.19
N GLY A 216 -4.09 2.21 -9.24
CA GLY A 216 -5.37 1.85 -9.84
C GLY A 216 -5.71 0.37 -9.66
N ASP A 217 -6.37 0.01 -8.58
CA ASP A 217 -6.49 -1.39 -8.12
C ASP A 217 -7.84 -1.79 -7.50
N HIS A 218 -8.70 -0.84 -7.09
CA HIS A 218 -9.94 -1.16 -6.35
C HIS A 218 -11.11 -1.55 -7.25
N VAL A 219 -11.31 -0.84 -8.36
CA VAL A 219 -12.49 -0.99 -9.23
C VAL A 219 -12.14 -1.32 -10.67
N TYR A 220 -10.94 -0.99 -11.13
CA TYR A 220 -10.56 -1.25 -12.52
C TYR A 220 -10.30 -2.73 -12.80
N HIS A 221 -10.96 -3.22 -13.86
CA HIS A 221 -10.66 -4.49 -14.49
C HIS A 221 -10.95 -4.34 -16.00
N PRO A 222 -10.12 -4.92 -16.91
CA PRO A 222 -10.28 -4.74 -18.36
C PRO A 222 -11.69 -5.06 -18.88
N ALA A 223 -12.32 -6.12 -18.35
CA ALA A 223 -13.67 -6.53 -18.73
C ALA A 223 -14.79 -5.50 -18.43
N VAL A 224 -14.54 -4.52 -17.54
CA VAL A 224 -15.51 -3.47 -17.17
C VAL A 224 -14.98 -2.06 -17.47
N ALA A 225 -13.85 -1.94 -18.17
CA ALA A 225 -13.22 -0.66 -18.48
C ALA A 225 -14.10 0.29 -19.30
N SER A 226 -15.04 -0.25 -20.08
CA SER A 226 -16.00 0.53 -20.88
C SER A 226 -17.15 1.11 -20.04
N ASN A 227 -17.32 0.70 -18.78
CA ASN A 227 -18.33 1.25 -17.90
C ASN A 227 -18.02 2.73 -17.62
N PRO A 228 -18.96 3.67 -17.89
CA PRO A 228 -18.71 5.11 -17.70
C PRO A 228 -18.26 5.50 -16.29
N LYS A 229 -18.75 4.80 -15.25
CA LYS A 229 -18.34 5.05 -13.86
C LYS A 229 -16.89 4.63 -13.62
N ILE A 230 -16.50 3.44 -14.10
CA ILE A 230 -15.13 2.95 -14.00
C ILE A 230 -14.17 3.87 -14.76
N LYS A 231 -14.55 4.25 -15.99
CA LYS A 231 -13.79 5.21 -16.79
C LYS A 231 -13.59 6.55 -16.09
N ALA A 232 -14.59 7.05 -15.36
CA ALA A 232 -14.46 8.32 -14.64
C ALA A 232 -13.39 8.27 -13.53
N PHE A 233 -13.20 7.13 -12.85
CA PHE A 233 -12.11 6.96 -11.87
C PHE A 233 -10.74 7.01 -12.55
N LEU A 234 -10.61 6.34 -13.70
CA LEU A 234 -9.39 6.35 -14.51
C LEU A 234 -9.05 7.75 -14.99
N ASP A 235 -10.03 8.43 -15.60
CA ASP A 235 -9.85 9.78 -16.11
C ASP A 235 -9.46 10.75 -14.97
N ALA A 236 -9.98 10.55 -13.75
CA ALA A 236 -9.61 11.34 -12.58
C ALA A 236 -8.18 11.08 -12.10
N ALA A 237 -7.73 9.82 -12.11
CA ALA A 237 -6.37 9.44 -11.75
C ALA A 237 -5.34 9.93 -12.80
N GLU A 238 -5.63 9.77 -14.09
CA GLU A 238 -4.81 10.30 -15.19
C GLU A 238 -4.77 11.83 -15.17
N LYS A 239 -5.89 12.49 -14.85
CA LYS A 239 -5.89 13.94 -14.65
C LYS A 239 -4.94 14.33 -13.51
N ALA A 240 -4.99 13.65 -12.37
CA ALA A 240 -4.09 13.93 -11.25
C ALA A 240 -2.62 13.71 -11.59
N LYS A 241 -2.29 12.61 -12.31
CA LYS A 241 -0.95 12.35 -12.84
C LYS A 241 -0.41 13.57 -13.59
N ASN A 242 -1.20 14.10 -14.53
CA ASN A 242 -0.80 15.20 -15.39
C ASN A 242 -0.82 16.56 -14.67
N GLU A 243 -1.86 16.85 -13.89
CA GLU A 243 -2.03 18.11 -13.15
C GLU A 243 -0.92 18.31 -12.13
N PHE A 244 -0.52 17.25 -11.43
CA PHE A 244 0.51 17.31 -10.38
C PHE A 244 1.88 16.83 -10.82
N LYS A 245 2.03 16.36 -12.07
CA LYS A 245 3.26 15.79 -12.62
C LYS A 245 3.82 14.71 -11.69
N LEU A 246 2.98 13.72 -11.36
CA LEU A 246 3.34 12.67 -10.41
C LEU A 246 4.47 11.80 -10.95
N THR A 247 5.53 11.62 -10.15
CA THR A 247 6.61 10.68 -10.50
C THR A 247 6.28 9.24 -10.10
N GLU A 248 5.28 9.08 -9.23
CA GLU A 248 4.88 7.84 -8.58
C GLU A 248 3.43 7.46 -8.92
N TYR A 249 3.20 7.23 -10.22
CA TYR A 249 1.97 6.67 -10.78
C TYR A 249 2.34 5.67 -11.89
N GLN A 250 1.78 4.47 -11.83
CA GLN A 250 2.12 3.36 -12.75
C GLN A 250 0.92 2.86 -13.57
N GLY A 251 -0.18 3.61 -13.55
CA GLY A 251 -1.41 3.23 -14.23
C GLY A 251 -2.19 2.14 -13.50
N MET A 252 -3.20 1.62 -14.21
CA MET A 252 -4.14 0.65 -13.67
C MET A 252 -3.59 -0.78 -13.72
N ASN A 253 -3.95 -1.60 -12.72
CA ASN A 253 -3.52 -2.99 -12.55
C ASN A 253 -1.99 -3.20 -12.56
N TYR A 254 -1.19 -2.19 -12.22
CA TYR A 254 0.24 -2.38 -11.96
C TYR A 254 0.47 -3.15 -10.65
N THR A 255 -0.30 -2.81 -9.62
CA THR A 255 -0.19 -3.39 -8.28
C THR A 255 -1.41 -3.06 -7.43
N ILE A 256 -1.70 -3.93 -6.47
CA ILE A 256 -2.50 -3.58 -5.30
C ILE A 256 -1.71 -2.59 -4.45
N MET A 257 -2.30 -1.45 -4.11
CA MET A 257 -1.56 -0.24 -3.71
C MET A 257 -0.48 -0.45 -2.63
N HIS A 258 -0.73 -1.34 -1.68
CA HIS A 258 0.18 -1.63 -0.56
C HIS A 258 1.39 -2.48 -0.96
N THR A 259 1.24 -3.40 -1.92
CA THR A 259 2.27 -4.38 -2.26
C THR A 259 3.55 -3.69 -2.72
N GLU A 260 3.53 -2.99 -3.86
CA GLU A 260 4.74 -2.28 -4.32
C GLU A 260 5.09 -1.04 -3.49
N PHE A 261 4.16 -0.50 -2.71
CA PHE A 261 4.50 0.56 -1.76
C PHE A 261 5.45 0.05 -0.67
N VAL A 262 5.16 -1.11 -0.07
CA VAL A 262 6.03 -1.70 0.96
C VAL A 262 7.26 -2.37 0.35
N ARG A 263 7.16 -2.95 -0.86
CA ARG A 263 8.32 -3.58 -1.51
C ARG A 263 9.34 -2.54 -1.98
N GLU A 264 8.89 -1.38 -2.46
CA GLU A 264 9.78 -0.46 -3.19
C GLU A 264 9.74 0.99 -2.72
N ARG A 265 8.94 1.44 -1.74
CA ARG A 265 8.87 2.89 -1.41
C ARG A 265 9.18 3.19 0.03
N VAL A 266 8.34 2.74 0.95
CA VAL A 266 8.45 3.13 2.35
C VAL A 266 9.69 2.48 3.00
N GLU A 267 10.42 3.22 3.82
CA GLU A 267 11.66 2.79 4.47
C GLU A 267 11.51 2.81 6.00
N PRO A 268 12.35 2.07 6.74
CA PRO A 268 12.41 2.13 8.21
C PRO A 268 12.47 3.57 8.73
N GLY A 269 11.70 3.85 9.77
CA GLY A 269 11.67 5.15 10.43
C GLY A 269 10.80 6.21 9.76
N MET A 270 10.24 5.95 8.57
CA MET A 270 9.32 6.88 7.90
C MET A 270 7.92 6.90 8.53
N LEU A 271 7.24 8.04 8.39
CA LEU A 271 5.81 8.23 8.67
C LEU A 271 5.01 8.35 7.36
N ALA A 272 4.16 7.36 7.07
CA ALA A 272 3.28 7.36 5.89
C ALA A 272 1.80 7.40 6.28
N ILE A 273 0.99 8.08 5.46
CA ILE A 273 -0.47 8.05 5.59
C ILE A 273 -1.12 7.67 4.27
N GLY A 274 -2.29 7.03 4.32
CA GLY A 274 -2.99 6.64 3.10
C GLY A 274 -4.49 6.63 3.27
N SER A 275 -5.20 6.85 2.16
CA SER A 275 -6.66 6.79 2.13
C SER A 275 -7.18 5.36 1.97
N ASP A 276 -6.54 4.41 2.64
CA ASP A 276 -6.94 3.01 2.76
C ASP A 276 -6.46 2.47 4.12
N SER A 277 -7.30 1.65 4.77
CA SER A 277 -7.04 1.14 6.11
C SER A 277 -5.83 0.20 6.16
N HIS A 278 -5.52 -0.50 5.07
CA HIS A 278 -4.42 -1.46 4.98
C HIS A 278 -3.06 -0.79 4.71
N THR A 279 -3.00 0.55 4.73
CA THR A 279 -1.75 1.34 4.71
C THR A 279 -0.80 0.93 5.84
N CYS A 280 -1.34 0.44 6.96
CA CYS A 280 -0.59 -0.16 8.07
C CYS A 280 0.42 -1.25 7.67
N SER A 281 0.29 -1.85 6.48
CA SER A 281 1.24 -2.82 5.93
C SER A 281 2.70 -2.31 5.90
N GLY A 282 2.92 -0.99 5.83
CA GLY A 282 4.27 -0.39 5.88
C GLY A 282 5.04 -0.68 7.17
N GLY A 283 4.34 -1.03 8.26
CA GLY A 283 4.98 -1.47 9.51
C GLY A 283 5.84 -2.72 9.38
N ALA A 284 5.66 -3.51 8.32
CA ALA A 284 6.47 -4.69 8.03
C ALA A 284 7.97 -4.38 7.89
N VAL A 285 8.29 -3.15 7.47
CA VAL A 285 9.66 -2.66 7.30
C VAL A 285 10.03 -1.59 8.33
N GLY A 286 9.33 -1.51 9.45
CA GLY A 286 9.64 -0.55 10.52
C GLY A 286 9.26 0.90 10.21
N SER A 287 8.33 1.13 9.28
CA SER A 287 7.70 2.44 9.08
C SER A 287 6.40 2.54 9.88
N LEU A 288 6.13 3.71 10.46
CA LEU A 288 4.82 3.98 11.00
C LEU A 288 3.88 4.40 9.86
N SER A 289 2.98 3.53 9.46
CA SER A 289 2.06 3.76 8.34
C SER A 289 0.61 3.71 8.81
N LEU A 290 -0.22 4.71 8.48
CA LEU A 290 -1.59 4.82 9.01
C LEU A 290 -2.63 5.02 7.90
N GLY A 291 -3.77 4.34 8.03
CA GLY A 291 -4.95 4.59 7.20
C GLY A 291 -5.78 5.73 7.79
N LEU A 292 -6.09 6.76 7.00
CA LEU A 292 -6.89 7.92 7.41
C LEU A 292 -8.02 8.21 6.39
N GLY A 293 -8.96 9.06 6.77
CA GLY A 293 -10.05 9.48 5.88
C GLY A 293 -9.57 10.34 4.71
N THR A 294 -10.32 10.33 3.61
CA THR A 294 -9.99 11.06 2.37
C THR A 294 -9.70 12.54 2.58
N ALA A 295 -10.45 13.23 3.46
CA ALA A 295 -10.21 14.63 3.77
C ALA A 295 -8.86 14.85 4.48
N ASP A 296 -8.55 14.10 5.54
CA ASP A 296 -7.29 14.22 6.28
C ASP A 296 -6.07 13.92 5.39
N VAL A 297 -6.19 12.89 4.55
CA VAL A 297 -5.14 12.51 3.60
C VAL A 297 -4.95 13.59 2.54
N MET A 298 -6.03 14.23 2.05
CA MET A 298 -5.93 15.33 1.10
C MET A 298 -5.35 16.60 1.73
N MET A 299 -5.61 16.85 3.03
CA MET A 299 -4.98 17.96 3.75
C MET A 299 -3.46 17.78 3.84
N ALA A 300 -2.99 16.58 4.21
CA ALA A 300 -1.56 16.30 4.18
C ALA A 300 -1.03 16.28 2.72
N LEU A 301 -1.86 15.85 1.77
CA LEU A 301 -1.82 16.11 0.32
C LEU A 301 -1.19 17.45 -0.03
N ALA A 302 -1.94 18.47 0.37
CA ALA A 302 -1.68 19.85 0.03
C ALA A 302 -0.54 20.46 0.86
N LEU A 303 -0.43 20.08 2.14
CA LEU A 303 0.41 20.79 3.11
C LEU A 303 1.72 20.08 3.48
N GLY A 304 1.81 18.76 3.30
CA GLY A 304 2.93 17.93 3.75
C GLY A 304 2.96 17.68 5.27
N GLU A 305 1.89 18.06 5.98
CA GLU A 305 1.80 17.96 7.43
C GLU A 305 0.36 17.71 7.90
N THR A 306 0.23 17.11 9.08
CA THR A 306 -1.07 16.87 9.73
C THR A 306 -0.92 16.85 11.27
N TRP A 307 -2.05 16.80 11.97
CA TRP A 307 -2.10 16.73 13.43
C TRP A 307 -2.39 15.32 13.90
N PHE A 308 -1.63 14.86 14.89
CA PHE A 308 -1.92 13.62 15.61
C PHE A 308 -2.02 13.87 17.10
N ARG A 309 -3.00 13.19 17.71
CA ARG A 309 -2.90 12.81 19.11
C ARG A 309 -2.16 11.48 19.16
N ILE A 310 -1.02 11.42 19.84
CA ILE A 310 -0.18 10.21 19.91
C ILE A 310 -1.00 9.07 20.50
N PRO A 311 -1.22 7.96 19.76
CA PRO A 311 -1.98 6.82 20.26
C PRO A 311 -1.22 6.06 21.35
N GLU A 312 -1.96 5.35 22.21
CA GLU A 312 -1.35 4.32 23.05
C GLU A 312 -0.79 3.19 22.18
N SER A 313 0.25 2.52 22.69
CA SER A 313 0.80 1.33 22.06
C SER A 313 0.61 0.09 22.95
N ILE A 314 0.45 -1.08 22.35
CA ILE A 314 0.62 -2.38 23.00
C ILE A 314 1.88 -3.05 22.45
N SER A 315 2.50 -3.92 23.22
CA SER A 315 3.57 -4.79 22.73
C SER A 315 3.06 -6.21 22.54
N ILE A 316 3.43 -6.82 21.41
CA ILE A 316 3.28 -8.25 21.18
C ILE A 316 4.68 -8.83 21.01
N GLU A 317 5.10 -9.60 22.00
CA GLU A 317 6.36 -10.35 21.97
C GLU A 317 6.13 -11.70 21.30
N LEU A 318 6.75 -11.88 20.12
CA LEU A 318 6.76 -13.14 19.40
C LEU A 318 7.95 -13.99 19.88
N ILE A 319 7.66 -15.19 20.36
CA ILE A 319 8.67 -16.15 20.85
C ILE A 319 8.55 -17.47 20.08
N GLY A 320 9.58 -18.31 20.19
CA GLY A 320 9.59 -19.62 19.53
C GLY A 320 9.72 -19.55 18.00
N GLU A 321 9.66 -20.72 17.38
CA GLU A 321 9.81 -20.90 15.93
C GLU A 321 8.50 -21.43 15.32
N PRO A 322 8.02 -20.87 14.20
CA PRO A 322 6.81 -21.34 13.54
C PRO A 322 6.99 -22.74 12.94
N GLN A 323 5.91 -23.51 12.88
CA GLN A 323 5.93 -24.80 12.19
C GLN A 323 6.19 -24.64 10.68
N THR A 324 6.74 -25.67 10.05
CA THR A 324 7.04 -25.64 8.61
C THR A 324 5.78 -25.34 7.79
N GLY A 325 5.89 -24.36 6.90
CA GLY A 325 4.80 -23.93 6.03
C GLY A 325 3.81 -22.96 6.67
N MET A 326 4.02 -22.54 7.93
CA MET A 326 3.26 -21.44 8.53
C MET A 326 3.75 -20.10 7.98
N THR A 327 2.82 -19.20 7.71
CA THR A 327 3.09 -17.88 7.16
C THR A 327 2.67 -16.78 8.12
N GLY A 328 2.99 -15.52 7.79
CA GLY A 328 2.48 -14.38 8.56
C GLY A 328 0.96 -14.33 8.67
N LYS A 329 0.24 -14.91 7.69
CA LYS A 329 -1.21 -15.02 7.72
C LYS A 329 -1.70 -15.98 8.81
N ASP A 330 -1.03 -17.12 9.01
CA ASP A 330 -1.34 -18.03 10.12
C ASP A 330 -1.11 -17.33 11.47
N VAL A 331 -0.01 -16.58 11.61
CA VAL A 331 0.33 -15.85 12.83
C VAL A 331 -0.74 -14.83 13.20
N ILE A 332 -1.17 -13.98 12.25
CA ILE A 332 -2.18 -12.96 12.56
C ILE A 332 -3.58 -13.55 12.77
N LEU A 333 -3.92 -14.65 12.10
CA LEU A 333 -5.16 -15.39 12.40
C LEU A 333 -5.09 -16.01 13.80
N HIS A 334 -3.96 -16.55 14.22
CA HIS A 334 -3.77 -17.05 15.57
C HIS A 334 -3.94 -15.93 16.61
N ILE A 335 -3.31 -14.77 16.40
CA ILE A 335 -3.48 -13.58 17.25
C ILE A 335 -4.95 -13.13 17.31
N LEU A 336 -5.64 -13.08 16.16
CA LEU A 336 -7.08 -12.77 16.10
C LEU A 336 -7.92 -13.81 16.83
N GLY A 337 -7.54 -15.09 16.76
CA GLY A 337 -8.20 -16.18 17.48
C GLY A 337 -8.08 -16.05 18.99
N GLU A 338 -6.88 -15.74 19.49
CA GLU A 338 -6.58 -15.62 20.92
C GLU A 338 -7.05 -14.31 21.53
N LEU A 339 -6.70 -13.18 20.91
CA LEU A 339 -6.92 -11.85 21.47
C LEU A 339 -8.24 -11.23 21.01
N LYS A 340 -8.85 -11.71 19.93
CA LYS A 340 -10.09 -11.21 19.31
C LYS A 340 -9.97 -9.82 18.70
N ARG A 341 -10.87 -9.52 17.76
CA ARG A 341 -10.93 -8.23 17.08
C ARG A 341 -11.39 -7.13 18.04
N ASN A 342 -10.81 -5.93 17.89
CA ASN A 342 -11.23 -4.70 18.60
C ASN A 342 -11.21 -4.83 20.14
N THR A 343 -10.34 -5.66 20.69
CA THR A 343 -10.17 -5.81 22.14
C THR A 343 -8.97 -5.00 22.61
N VAL A 344 -7.79 -5.63 22.66
CA VAL A 344 -6.57 -5.09 23.21
C VAL A 344 -5.93 -4.07 22.27
N ALA A 345 -6.07 -4.25 20.96
CA ALA A 345 -5.49 -3.38 19.94
C ALA A 345 -6.38 -2.20 19.52
N ALA A 346 -7.65 -2.15 19.95
CA ALA A 346 -8.59 -1.10 19.54
C ALA A 346 -8.05 0.31 19.85
N GLU A 347 -7.95 1.16 18.83
CA GLU A 347 -7.44 2.54 18.92
C GLU A 347 -5.96 2.64 19.35
N ARG A 348 -5.18 1.57 19.17
CA ARG A 348 -3.78 1.50 19.57
C ARG A 348 -2.86 1.13 18.42
N ILE A 349 -1.57 1.40 18.59
CA ILE A 349 -0.51 0.87 17.73
C ILE A 349 -0.04 -0.46 18.32
N VAL A 350 0.15 -1.46 17.47
CA VAL A 350 0.69 -2.77 17.86
C VAL A 350 2.17 -2.83 17.50
N GLU A 351 3.04 -2.91 18.49
CA GLU A 351 4.48 -3.07 18.28
C GLU A 351 4.88 -4.55 18.42
N PHE A 352 5.35 -5.14 17.33
CA PHE A 352 5.84 -6.51 17.30
C PHE A 352 7.34 -6.55 17.61
N ARG A 353 7.69 -7.32 18.63
CA ARG A 353 9.07 -7.49 19.14
C ARG A 353 9.33 -8.95 19.52
N GLY A 354 10.53 -9.26 20.00
CA GLY A 354 10.89 -10.58 20.50
C GLY A 354 11.78 -11.38 19.55
N GLU A 355 12.32 -12.48 20.06
CA GLU A 355 13.26 -13.34 19.33
C GLU A 355 12.62 -14.06 18.14
N GLY A 356 11.29 -14.26 18.15
CA GLY A 356 10.54 -14.92 17.08
C GLY A 356 10.57 -14.16 15.75
N LEU A 357 10.89 -12.86 15.76
CA LEU A 357 11.00 -12.02 14.55
C LEU A 357 12.01 -12.57 13.53
N GLN A 358 13.06 -13.26 14.01
CA GLN A 358 14.10 -13.83 13.14
C GLN A 358 13.58 -14.90 12.18
N TYR A 359 12.38 -15.46 12.45
CA TYR A 359 11.74 -16.47 11.63
C TYR A 359 10.70 -15.91 10.65
N LEU A 360 10.48 -14.59 10.65
CA LEU A 360 9.46 -13.93 9.85
C LEU A 360 10.10 -13.04 8.79
N SER A 361 9.90 -13.38 7.50
CA SER A 361 10.29 -12.52 6.37
C SER A 361 9.52 -11.20 6.39
N CYS A 362 9.98 -10.22 5.60
CA CYS A 362 9.19 -9.00 5.38
C CYS A 362 7.82 -9.28 4.75
N ASP A 363 7.66 -10.35 3.98
CA ASP A 363 6.36 -10.79 3.44
C ASP A 363 5.46 -11.34 4.57
N ALA A 364 5.99 -12.14 5.49
CA ALA A 364 5.24 -12.57 6.67
C ALA A 364 4.83 -11.38 7.56
N ARG A 365 5.76 -10.46 7.83
CA ARG A 365 5.50 -9.22 8.58
C ARG A 365 4.46 -8.33 7.89
N PHE A 366 4.49 -8.29 6.56
CA PHE A 366 3.48 -7.59 5.75
C PHE A 366 2.09 -8.15 6.01
N ALA A 367 1.90 -9.47 5.93
CA ALA A 367 0.60 -10.09 6.17
C ALA A 367 0.07 -9.79 7.58
N ILE A 368 0.97 -9.81 8.59
CA ILE A 368 0.64 -9.49 9.97
C ILE A 368 0.23 -8.01 10.12
N CYS A 369 1.06 -7.08 9.64
CA CYS A 369 0.77 -5.64 9.73
C CYS A 369 -0.49 -5.25 8.95
N ASN A 370 -0.70 -5.85 7.77
CA ASN A 370 -1.91 -5.64 6.97
C ASN A 370 -3.17 -5.93 7.79
N MET A 371 -3.23 -7.10 8.42
CA MET A 371 -4.40 -7.52 9.21
C MET A 371 -4.48 -6.94 10.63
N CYS A 372 -3.54 -6.07 11.02
CA CYS A 372 -3.71 -5.27 12.25
C CYS A 372 -4.97 -4.41 12.20
N THR A 373 -5.41 -4.02 11.00
CA THR A 373 -6.70 -3.36 10.79
C THR A 373 -7.87 -4.25 11.23
N GLU A 374 -7.87 -5.53 10.88
CA GLU A 374 -8.91 -6.48 11.31
C GLU A 374 -8.80 -6.80 12.81
N PHE A 375 -7.60 -6.69 13.39
CA PHE A 375 -7.39 -6.77 14.84
C PHE A 375 -7.90 -5.52 15.59
N GLY A 376 -8.20 -4.44 14.88
CA GLY A 376 -8.71 -3.18 15.44
C GLY A 376 -7.64 -2.13 15.74
N ALA A 377 -6.39 -2.42 15.39
CA ALA A 377 -5.28 -1.48 15.55
C ALA A 377 -5.39 -0.29 14.60
N ILE A 378 -4.84 0.84 15.03
CA ILE A 378 -4.58 1.98 14.15
C ILE A 378 -3.47 1.63 13.15
N SER A 379 -2.45 0.91 13.63
CA SER A 379 -1.33 0.43 12.83
C SER A 379 -0.64 -0.73 13.55
N GLY A 380 0.05 -1.58 12.80
CA GLY A 380 1.01 -2.54 13.34
C GLY A 380 2.40 -2.18 12.85
N ILE A 381 3.43 -2.36 13.67
CA ILE A 381 4.82 -2.05 13.32
C ILE A 381 5.78 -3.09 13.91
N PHE A 382 6.70 -3.59 13.09
CA PHE A 382 7.79 -4.45 13.54
C PHE A 382 9.00 -3.60 13.92
N VAL A 383 9.66 -3.94 15.02
CA VAL A 383 10.99 -3.42 15.31
C VAL A 383 11.93 -3.86 14.18
N PRO A 384 12.52 -2.92 13.41
CA PRO A 384 13.33 -3.30 12.26
C PRO A 384 14.59 -4.01 12.74
N ASP A 385 14.89 -5.13 12.11
CA ASP A 385 16.03 -6.00 12.40
C ASP A 385 16.81 -6.29 11.11
N SER A 386 17.84 -7.13 11.20
CA SER A 386 18.73 -7.46 10.08
C SER A 386 17.99 -8.04 8.87
N ILE A 387 16.82 -8.67 9.05
CA ILE A 387 15.95 -9.11 7.93
C ILE A 387 15.41 -7.89 7.20
N THR A 388 14.86 -6.91 7.92
CA THR A 388 14.41 -5.64 7.34
C THR A 388 15.55 -4.90 6.65
N TYR A 389 16.72 -4.76 7.29
CA TYR A 389 17.88 -4.09 6.68
C TYR A 389 18.30 -4.74 5.35
N ASN A 390 18.41 -6.08 5.33
CA ASN A 390 18.77 -6.82 4.12
C ASN A 390 17.70 -6.72 3.04
N TYR A 391 16.42 -6.68 3.42
CA TYR A 391 15.31 -6.49 2.49
C TYR A 391 15.38 -5.12 1.81
N ILE A 392 15.59 -4.04 2.59
CA ILE A 392 15.69 -2.67 2.06
C ILE A 392 16.92 -2.49 1.18
N THR A 393 18.09 -2.96 1.62
CA THR A 393 19.34 -2.78 0.87
C THR A 393 19.37 -3.52 -0.47
N ARG A 394 18.56 -4.58 -0.62
CA ARG A 394 18.38 -5.35 -1.86
C ARG A 394 17.35 -4.78 -2.84
N ARG A 395 16.61 -3.74 -2.46
CA ARG A 395 15.70 -3.05 -3.38
C ARG A 395 16.44 -2.59 -4.62
N ARG A 396 15.76 -2.69 -5.78
CA ARG A 396 16.39 -2.47 -7.07
C ARG A 396 16.87 -1.03 -7.23
N ARG A 397 16.05 -0.06 -6.84
CA ARG A 397 16.33 1.36 -7.06
C ARG A 397 17.06 1.96 -5.88
N LYS A 398 18.14 2.69 -6.17
CA LYS A 398 18.93 3.42 -5.15
C LYS A 398 18.06 4.38 -4.34
N ALA A 399 17.16 5.12 -5.01
CA ALA A 399 16.27 6.11 -4.39
C ALA A 399 15.34 5.52 -3.31
N ASN A 400 15.17 4.20 -3.28
CA ASN A 400 14.23 3.48 -2.41
C ASN A 400 14.92 2.83 -1.19
N ARG A 401 16.19 3.16 -0.95
CA ARG A 401 17.05 2.59 0.11
C ARG A 401 18.08 3.58 0.66
N GLN A 402 17.75 4.87 0.66
CA GLN A 402 18.64 5.97 1.05
C GLN A 402 18.13 6.78 2.25
N ASN A 403 16.88 6.58 2.66
CA ASN A 403 16.21 7.43 3.65
C ASN A 403 15.80 6.64 4.91
N SER A 404 16.47 5.51 5.17
CA SER A 404 16.17 4.63 6.29
C SER A 404 16.77 5.16 7.59
N LEU A 405 15.94 5.30 8.63
CA LEU A 405 16.36 5.45 10.03
C LEU A 405 15.88 4.26 10.85
N TYR A 406 16.82 3.51 11.41
CA TYR A 406 16.51 2.31 12.18
C TYR A 406 16.34 2.68 13.65
N PHE A 407 15.09 2.78 14.10
CA PHE A 407 14.74 2.97 15.50
C PHE A 407 14.42 1.65 16.19
N ARG A 408 14.53 1.64 17.51
CA ARG A 408 14.03 0.57 18.39
C ARG A 408 13.39 1.18 19.63
N PRO A 409 12.40 0.53 20.26
CA PRO A 409 11.81 1.04 21.49
C PRO A 409 12.88 1.10 22.60
N ASP A 410 12.72 2.04 23.53
CA ASP A 410 13.56 2.11 24.72
C ASP A 410 13.25 0.96 25.68
N ALA A 411 14.25 0.54 26.46
CA ALA A 411 14.13 -0.63 27.35
C ALA A 411 13.00 -0.53 28.39
N ASN A 412 12.58 0.69 28.74
CA ASN A 412 11.49 0.96 29.69
C ASN A 412 10.36 1.77 29.05
N ALA A 413 10.16 1.63 27.73
CA ALA A 413 9.02 2.25 27.05
C ALA A 413 7.69 1.78 27.67
N GLU A 414 6.74 2.70 27.84
CA GLU A 414 5.46 2.40 28.47
C GLU A 414 4.47 1.85 27.44
N TYR A 415 3.92 0.66 27.70
CA TYR A 415 2.88 0.04 26.90
C TYR A 415 1.58 -0.06 27.69
N SER A 416 0.46 0.22 27.02
CA SER A 416 -0.88 0.04 27.59
C SER A 416 -1.27 -1.42 27.78
N GLY A 417 -0.56 -2.35 27.15
CA GLY A 417 -0.69 -3.79 27.32
C GLY A 417 0.50 -4.53 26.70
N GLU A 418 0.89 -5.64 27.30
CA GLU A 418 1.96 -6.51 26.82
C GLU A 418 1.44 -7.94 26.71
N TYR A 419 1.66 -8.56 25.55
CA TYR A 419 1.17 -9.89 25.23
C TYR A 419 2.30 -10.73 24.65
N THR A 420 2.26 -12.04 24.86
CA THR A 420 3.24 -12.98 24.31
C THR A 420 2.54 -13.97 23.41
N ILE A 421 3.06 -14.16 22.20
CA ILE A 421 2.55 -15.13 21.23
C ILE A 421 3.66 -16.13 20.92
N ASP A 422 3.36 -17.40 21.14
CA ASP A 422 4.29 -18.51 20.90
C ASP A 422 4.08 -19.06 19.49
N LEU A 423 5.03 -18.76 18.59
CA LEU A 423 4.97 -19.16 17.19
C LEU A 423 4.93 -20.68 17.02
N SER A 424 5.43 -21.46 17.98
CA SER A 424 5.40 -22.93 17.92
C SER A 424 3.99 -23.53 18.06
N LYS A 425 3.05 -22.73 18.60
CA LYS A 425 1.63 -23.08 18.78
C LYS A 425 0.75 -22.61 17.63
N VAL A 426 1.28 -21.81 16.70
CA VAL A 426 0.55 -21.38 15.52
C VAL A 426 0.27 -22.62 14.66
N GLU A 427 -1.01 -22.84 14.37
CA GLU A 427 -1.48 -23.96 13.55
C GLU A 427 -2.35 -23.49 12.39
N ALA A 428 -2.49 -24.35 11.38
CA ALA A 428 -3.32 -24.10 10.20
C ALA A 428 -4.79 -23.85 10.61
N SER A 429 -5.30 -22.66 10.29
CA SER A 429 -6.60 -22.19 10.76
C SER A 429 -7.47 -21.54 9.67
N VAL A 430 -8.76 -21.41 9.96
CA VAL A 430 -9.76 -20.75 9.11
C VAL A 430 -10.55 -19.76 9.96
N ALA A 431 -10.63 -18.51 9.51
CA ALA A 431 -11.58 -17.52 10.01
C ALA A 431 -12.95 -17.77 9.37
N VAL A 432 -13.90 -18.21 10.18
CA VAL A 432 -15.23 -18.63 9.75
C VAL A 432 -16.09 -17.40 9.47
N TYR A 433 -16.74 -17.39 8.30
CA TYR A 433 -17.68 -16.33 7.94
C TYR A 433 -18.78 -16.17 9.01
N PRO A 434 -19.19 -14.93 9.37
CA PRO A 434 -18.80 -13.65 8.77
C PRO A 434 -17.77 -12.84 9.58
N ASN A 435 -17.03 -13.47 10.49
CA ASN A 435 -16.18 -12.76 11.45
C ASN A 435 -14.70 -13.10 11.25
N PRO A 436 -13.79 -12.12 11.08
CA PRO A 436 -12.39 -12.39 10.80
C PRO A 436 -11.61 -12.90 12.03
N ASP A 437 -12.21 -12.81 13.23
CA ASP A 437 -11.68 -13.30 14.50
C ASP A 437 -12.37 -14.56 15.03
N ASP A 438 -13.32 -15.13 14.28
CA ASP A 438 -13.87 -16.48 14.50
C ASP A 438 -12.94 -17.53 13.89
N VAL A 439 -11.72 -17.58 14.44
CA VAL A 439 -10.64 -18.43 13.95
C VAL A 439 -10.70 -19.78 14.65
N VAL A 440 -10.82 -20.84 13.86
CA VAL A 440 -10.81 -22.23 14.32
C VAL A 440 -9.74 -23.04 13.57
N PRO A 441 -9.20 -24.12 14.16
CA PRO A 441 -8.33 -25.05 13.45
C PRO A 441 -8.99 -25.59 12.17
N VAL A 442 -8.21 -25.80 11.10
CA VAL A 442 -8.72 -26.35 9.83
C VAL A 442 -9.48 -27.66 10.02
N SER A 443 -9.07 -28.47 11.00
CA SER A 443 -9.70 -29.76 11.33
C SER A 443 -11.20 -29.65 11.67
N GLU A 444 -11.64 -28.55 12.29
CA GLU A 444 -13.05 -28.34 12.66
C GLU A 444 -13.96 -28.07 11.46
N LYS A 445 -13.40 -27.57 10.36
CA LYS A 445 -14.14 -27.27 9.13
C LYS A 445 -13.78 -28.22 7.98
N ALA A 446 -12.99 -29.26 8.25
CA ALA A 446 -12.57 -30.23 7.25
C ALA A 446 -13.78 -30.83 6.52
N GLY A 447 -13.73 -30.87 5.19
CA GLY A 447 -14.81 -31.42 4.36
C GLY A 447 -15.98 -30.47 4.08
N LEU A 448 -15.99 -29.26 4.65
CA LEU A 448 -16.96 -28.22 4.29
C LEU A 448 -16.85 -27.93 2.79
N LYS A 449 -17.98 -28.07 2.06
CA LYS A 449 -18.03 -27.92 0.60
C LYS A 449 -17.93 -26.46 0.17
N LEU A 450 -17.20 -26.23 -0.90
CA LEU A 450 -16.93 -24.93 -1.49
C LEU A 450 -17.39 -24.92 -2.96
N ASP A 451 -17.91 -23.78 -3.39
CA ASP A 451 -18.16 -23.49 -4.81
C ASP A 451 -16.90 -22.91 -5.47
N GLY A 452 -16.02 -22.28 -4.69
CA GLY A 452 -14.76 -21.76 -5.20
C GLY A 452 -13.67 -21.51 -4.17
N VAL A 453 -12.45 -21.36 -4.70
CA VAL A 453 -11.25 -20.92 -3.97
C VAL A 453 -10.68 -19.67 -4.63
N PHE A 454 -10.32 -18.68 -3.82
CA PHE A 454 -9.63 -17.46 -4.26
C PHE A 454 -8.28 -17.31 -3.55
N ILE A 455 -7.21 -17.08 -4.33
CA ILE A 455 -5.87 -16.76 -3.82
C ILE A 455 -5.47 -15.36 -4.31
N GLY A 456 -5.38 -14.38 -3.42
CA GLY A 456 -5.04 -13.00 -3.80
C GLY A 456 -5.43 -11.97 -2.74
N ALA A 457 -5.70 -10.74 -3.17
CA ALA A 457 -5.83 -9.54 -2.32
C ALA A 457 -4.50 -9.00 -1.79
N CYS A 458 -4.53 -7.80 -1.20
CA CYS A 458 -3.34 -7.13 -0.67
C CYS A 458 -2.57 -7.99 0.34
N THR A 459 -3.27 -8.79 1.16
CA THR A 459 -2.67 -9.60 2.23
C THR A 459 -1.87 -10.80 1.72
N THR A 460 -2.17 -11.32 0.52
CA THR A 460 -1.48 -12.49 -0.03
C THR A 460 -0.17 -12.04 -0.67
N THR A 461 0.94 -12.43 -0.03
CA THR A 461 2.28 -11.98 -0.41
C THR A 461 2.92 -12.84 -1.50
N GLU A 462 4.09 -12.42 -2.01
CA GLU A 462 4.85 -13.19 -2.99
C GLU A 462 5.25 -14.56 -2.39
N GLU A 463 5.69 -14.56 -1.12
CA GLU A 463 6.02 -15.78 -0.38
C GLU A 463 4.84 -16.76 -0.29
N GLU A 464 3.63 -16.28 0.01
CA GLU A 464 2.43 -17.11 0.05
C GLU A 464 2.06 -17.67 -1.34
N LEU A 465 2.20 -16.88 -2.41
CA LEU A 465 1.97 -17.34 -3.77
C LEU A 465 2.97 -18.42 -4.20
N VAL A 466 4.22 -18.31 -3.76
CA VAL A 466 5.25 -19.34 -4.00
C VAL A 466 4.91 -20.62 -3.25
N LEU A 467 4.61 -20.55 -1.95
CA LEU A 467 4.26 -21.71 -1.14
C LEU A 467 2.99 -22.41 -1.65
N ALA A 468 1.96 -21.63 -2.01
CA ALA A 468 0.75 -22.17 -2.61
C ALA A 468 1.03 -22.91 -3.92
N ALA A 469 1.91 -22.37 -4.79
CA ALA A 469 2.31 -23.07 -6.02
C ALA A 469 3.02 -24.40 -5.72
N LEU A 470 3.90 -24.45 -4.70
CA LEU A 470 4.55 -25.70 -4.30
C LEU A 470 3.56 -26.75 -3.79
N VAL A 471 2.55 -26.33 -3.04
CA VAL A 471 1.44 -27.20 -2.59
C VAL A 471 0.63 -27.73 -3.79
N LEU A 472 0.30 -26.87 -4.74
CA LEU A 472 -0.37 -27.26 -5.97
C LEU A 472 0.46 -28.26 -6.77
N LYS A 473 1.77 -28.04 -6.88
CA LYS A 473 2.69 -28.95 -7.57
C LYS A 473 2.66 -30.35 -6.95
N VAL A 474 2.74 -30.46 -5.61
CA VAL A 474 2.62 -31.74 -4.90
C VAL A 474 1.29 -32.42 -5.21
N GLY A 475 0.17 -31.68 -5.20
CA GLY A 475 -1.14 -32.25 -5.51
C GLY A 475 -1.25 -32.78 -6.95
N LEU A 476 -0.66 -32.07 -7.91
CA LEU A 476 -0.59 -32.49 -9.32
C LEU A 476 0.29 -33.74 -9.50
N GLU A 477 1.47 -33.79 -8.86
CA GLU A 477 2.39 -34.93 -8.92
C GLU A 477 1.79 -36.19 -8.29
N LYS A 478 0.98 -36.03 -7.24
CA LYS A 478 0.19 -37.12 -6.63
C LYS A 478 -1.00 -37.56 -7.48
N GLY A 479 -1.27 -36.89 -8.60
CA GLY A 479 -2.40 -37.19 -9.48
C GLY A 479 -3.76 -36.96 -8.82
N LEU A 480 -3.86 -35.98 -7.90
CA LEU A 480 -5.12 -35.68 -7.24
C LEU A 480 -6.18 -35.20 -8.26
N PRO A 481 -7.43 -35.68 -8.17
CA PRO A 481 -8.49 -35.22 -9.06
C PRO A 481 -8.84 -33.76 -8.76
N ILE A 482 -9.08 -32.98 -9.82
CA ILE A 482 -9.54 -31.60 -9.73
C ILE A 482 -11.07 -31.60 -9.78
N ALA A 483 -11.72 -31.34 -8.65
CA ALA A 483 -13.17 -31.31 -8.53
C ALA A 483 -13.82 -30.18 -9.37
N LYS A 484 -15.10 -30.32 -9.71
CA LYS A 484 -15.83 -29.26 -10.43
C LYS A 484 -16.09 -28.06 -9.51
N GLY A 485 -15.67 -26.87 -9.94
CA GLY A 485 -15.94 -25.58 -9.30
C GLY A 485 -14.87 -24.53 -9.64
N LYS A 486 -14.90 -23.39 -8.97
CA LYS A 486 -14.14 -22.20 -9.36
C LYS A 486 -12.79 -22.12 -8.64
N ARG A 487 -11.75 -21.73 -9.38
CA ARG A 487 -10.40 -21.50 -8.87
C ARG A 487 -9.88 -20.24 -9.51
N HIS A 488 -9.53 -19.25 -8.69
CA HIS A 488 -9.10 -17.96 -9.18
C HIS A 488 -7.93 -17.44 -8.36
N TYR A 489 -6.93 -16.85 -9.02
CA TYR A 489 -5.84 -16.19 -8.33
C TYR A 489 -5.49 -14.84 -8.94
N VAL A 490 -5.02 -13.93 -8.09
CA VAL A 490 -4.56 -12.59 -8.48
C VAL A 490 -3.23 -12.31 -7.80
N PRO A 491 -2.13 -12.10 -8.56
CA PRO A 491 -0.87 -11.64 -7.99
C PRO A 491 -0.99 -10.20 -7.49
N GLY A 492 -0.26 -9.85 -6.42
CA GLY A 492 -0.31 -8.50 -5.84
C GLY A 492 0.27 -7.40 -6.74
N SER A 493 1.11 -7.75 -7.73
CA SER A 493 1.73 -6.79 -8.64
C SER A 493 2.29 -7.46 -9.90
N LEU A 494 2.62 -6.65 -10.91
CA LEU A 494 3.35 -7.14 -12.10
C LEU A 494 4.77 -7.64 -11.79
N PRO A 495 5.56 -7.04 -10.88
CA PRO A 495 6.83 -7.61 -10.44
C PRO A 495 6.69 -9.01 -9.84
N VAL A 496 5.70 -9.21 -8.96
CA VAL A 496 5.38 -10.51 -8.37
C VAL A 496 5.01 -11.52 -9.47
N LEU A 497 4.21 -11.09 -10.45
CA LEU A 497 3.84 -11.93 -11.59
C LEU A 497 5.06 -12.37 -12.42
N GLU A 498 5.97 -11.44 -12.74
CA GLU A 498 7.20 -11.77 -13.47
C GLU A 498 8.07 -12.72 -12.64
N LYS A 499 8.14 -12.53 -11.33
CA LYS A 499 8.89 -13.42 -10.45
C LYS A 499 8.35 -14.86 -10.47
N LEU A 500 7.03 -15.03 -10.36
CA LEU A 500 6.39 -16.35 -10.45
C LEU A 500 6.62 -17.00 -11.82
N LYS A 501 6.68 -16.20 -12.90
CA LYS A 501 7.00 -16.67 -14.25
C LYS A 501 8.43 -17.16 -14.37
N GLU A 502 9.41 -16.40 -13.87
CA GLU A 502 10.83 -16.79 -13.84
C GLU A 502 11.04 -18.10 -13.07
N LEU A 503 10.31 -18.27 -11.97
CA LEU A 503 10.32 -19.47 -11.13
C LEU A 503 9.53 -20.64 -11.72
N LYS A 504 8.87 -20.47 -12.88
CA LYS A 504 7.98 -21.46 -13.52
C LYS A 504 6.83 -21.94 -12.62
N LEU A 505 6.31 -21.04 -11.80
CA LEU A 505 5.20 -21.35 -10.88
C LEU A 505 3.84 -20.97 -11.46
N LEU A 506 3.78 -20.10 -12.47
CA LEU A 506 2.50 -19.74 -13.12
C LEU A 506 1.80 -20.92 -13.79
N GLU A 507 2.57 -21.76 -14.49
CA GLU A 507 2.06 -22.96 -15.17
C GLU A 507 1.46 -23.98 -14.18
N VAL A 508 1.92 -23.97 -12.93
CA VAL A 508 1.40 -24.83 -11.87
C VAL A 508 -0.02 -24.43 -11.47
N TYR A 509 -0.29 -23.13 -11.34
CA TYR A 509 -1.65 -22.64 -11.08
C TYR A 509 -2.60 -23.02 -12.22
N GLU A 510 -2.19 -22.81 -13.47
CA GLU A 510 -2.99 -23.16 -14.65
C GLU A 510 -3.26 -24.67 -14.73
N ALA A 511 -2.25 -25.51 -14.47
CA ALA A 511 -2.39 -26.96 -14.43
C ALA A 511 -3.33 -27.43 -13.30
N ALA A 512 -3.38 -26.71 -12.17
CA ALA A 512 -4.34 -26.94 -11.09
C ALA A 512 -5.74 -26.36 -11.37
N GLY A 513 -5.98 -25.82 -12.57
CA GLY A 513 -7.28 -25.32 -13.00
C GLY A 513 -7.61 -23.90 -12.52
N PHE A 514 -6.62 -23.13 -12.04
CA PHE A 514 -6.84 -21.74 -11.67
C PHE A 514 -6.91 -20.82 -12.88
N THR A 515 -7.86 -19.89 -12.83
CA THR A 515 -7.89 -18.71 -13.69
C THR A 515 -7.13 -17.56 -13.05
N ARG A 516 -6.48 -16.72 -13.85
CA ARG A 516 -5.71 -15.56 -13.36
C ARG A 516 -6.44 -14.25 -13.66
N GLY A 517 -6.62 -13.41 -12.65
CA GLY A 517 -7.03 -12.01 -12.78
C GLY A 517 -5.84 -11.04 -12.88
N PRO A 518 -6.04 -9.80 -13.34
CA PRO A 518 -5.00 -8.77 -13.31
C PRO A 518 -4.70 -8.34 -11.86
N PRO A 519 -3.51 -7.79 -11.55
CA PRO A 519 -3.25 -7.24 -10.21
C PRO A 519 -4.33 -6.24 -9.79
N GLY A 520 -4.98 -6.51 -8.66
CA GLY A 520 -6.11 -5.71 -8.17
C GLY A 520 -6.80 -6.34 -6.97
N CYS A 521 -7.70 -5.58 -6.34
CA CYS A 521 -8.42 -6.04 -5.15
C CYS A 521 -9.34 -7.24 -5.42
N SER A 522 -9.88 -7.38 -6.64
CA SER A 522 -10.64 -8.56 -7.06
C SER A 522 -11.79 -8.90 -6.08
N PHE A 523 -11.99 -10.18 -5.80
CA PHE A 523 -12.95 -10.73 -4.84
C PHE A 523 -12.82 -10.18 -3.42
N CYS A 524 -11.67 -9.57 -3.03
CA CYS A 524 -11.47 -9.03 -1.68
C CYS A 524 -12.51 -7.98 -1.31
N VAL A 525 -12.86 -7.10 -2.26
CA VAL A 525 -13.84 -6.03 -2.07
C VAL A 525 -15.09 -6.22 -2.92
N GLY A 526 -15.03 -7.08 -3.96
CA GLY A 526 -16.19 -7.44 -4.78
C GLY A 526 -16.78 -6.28 -5.59
N LEU A 527 -16.00 -5.23 -5.87
CA LEU A 527 -16.46 -4.00 -6.54
C LEU A 527 -16.20 -3.97 -8.05
N SER A 528 -15.39 -4.89 -8.57
CA SER A 528 -15.01 -4.92 -9.98
C SER A 528 -15.76 -6.02 -10.75
N ALA A 529 -15.14 -6.56 -11.82
CA ALA A 529 -15.69 -7.66 -12.60
C ALA A 529 -15.79 -8.97 -11.79
N GLU A 530 -14.84 -9.17 -10.87
CA GLU A 530 -14.68 -10.39 -10.08
C GLU A 530 -15.42 -10.29 -8.75
N LYS A 531 -16.47 -11.11 -8.60
CA LYS A 531 -17.33 -11.18 -7.42
C LYS A 531 -17.98 -12.55 -7.30
N ALA A 532 -18.23 -12.99 -6.07
CA ALA A 532 -18.94 -14.24 -5.80
C ALA A 532 -20.44 -14.09 -6.08
N SER A 533 -21.09 -15.17 -6.54
CA SER A 533 -22.54 -15.17 -6.74
C SER A 533 -23.28 -15.41 -5.42
N GLU A 534 -24.55 -15.03 -5.39
CA GLU A 534 -25.44 -15.32 -4.26
C GLU A 534 -25.52 -16.83 -3.99
N GLY A 535 -25.40 -17.21 -2.71
CA GLY A 535 -25.44 -18.60 -2.26
C GLY A 535 -24.11 -19.37 -2.38
N GLU A 536 -23.09 -18.81 -3.04
CA GLU A 536 -21.80 -19.49 -3.19
C GLU A 536 -20.96 -19.43 -1.91
N ALA A 537 -20.37 -20.57 -1.55
CA ALA A 537 -19.39 -20.67 -0.46
C ALA A 537 -17.96 -20.68 -1.01
N TRP A 538 -17.14 -19.77 -0.52
CA TRP A 538 -15.76 -19.57 -0.96
C TRP A 538 -14.77 -19.68 0.18
N LEU A 539 -13.56 -20.17 -0.14
CA LEU A 539 -12.39 -20.09 0.73
C LEU A 539 -11.38 -19.14 0.10
N SER A 540 -10.87 -18.18 0.87
CA SER A 540 -10.10 -17.06 0.36
C SER A 540 -8.88 -16.74 1.23
N SER A 541 -7.77 -16.32 0.60
CA SER A 541 -6.60 -15.79 1.31
C SER A 541 -6.67 -14.28 1.63
N GLN A 542 -7.81 -13.64 1.35
CA GLN A 542 -8.05 -12.22 1.68
C GLN A 542 -8.13 -11.95 3.19
N ASN A 543 -8.23 -10.69 3.60
CA ASN A 543 -8.26 -10.28 5.01
C ASN A 543 -9.66 -10.24 5.65
N ARG A 544 -10.71 -9.88 4.90
CA ARG A 544 -12.07 -9.67 5.46
C ARG A 544 -13.08 -10.71 4.97
N ASN A 545 -13.95 -11.18 5.87
CA ASN A 545 -15.06 -12.09 5.57
C ASN A 545 -16.45 -11.54 5.98
N PHE A 546 -16.60 -10.23 6.14
CA PHE A 546 -17.91 -9.65 6.49
C PHE A 546 -19.01 -9.99 5.48
N GLN A 547 -20.26 -9.89 5.93
CA GLN A 547 -21.41 -10.13 5.07
C GLN A 547 -21.38 -9.23 3.82
N ASN A 548 -21.69 -9.81 2.66
CA ASN A 548 -21.71 -9.15 1.35
C ASN A 548 -20.36 -8.58 0.87
N ARG A 549 -19.24 -8.89 1.55
CA ARG A 549 -17.92 -8.35 1.20
C ARG A 549 -17.38 -8.86 -0.15
N MET A 550 -17.48 -10.17 -0.39
CA MET A 550 -16.98 -10.82 -1.62
C MET A 550 -18.00 -10.81 -2.77
N GLY A 551 -19.25 -10.52 -2.44
CA GLY A 551 -20.41 -10.58 -3.33
C GLY A 551 -21.69 -10.66 -2.50
N LYS A 552 -22.78 -10.08 -3.00
CA LYS A 552 -24.07 -10.08 -2.29
C LYS A 552 -24.56 -11.51 -2.08
N GLY A 553 -24.84 -11.86 -0.81
CA GLY A 553 -25.33 -13.18 -0.42
C GLY A 553 -24.31 -14.32 -0.54
N ALA A 554 -23.03 -14.01 -0.74
CA ALA A 554 -21.95 -15.00 -0.76
C ALA A 554 -21.36 -15.21 0.64
N PHE A 555 -20.84 -16.41 0.88
CA PHE A 555 -20.14 -16.79 2.11
C PHE A 555 -18.65 -16.90 1.81
N GLY A 556 -17.80 -16.11 2.49
CA GLY A 556 -16.35 -16.14 2.28
C GLY A 556 -15.63 -16.52 3.56
N HIS A 557 -15.02 -17.70 3.63
CA HIS A 557 -14.12 -18.08 4.71
C HIS A 557 -12.70 -17.57 4.40
N VAL A 558 -11.97 -17.13 5.44
CA VAL A 558 -10.63 -16.56 5.30
C VAL A 558 -9.58 -17.53 5.85
N THR A 559 -8.49 -17.74 5.12
CA THR A 559 -7.38 -18.60 5.53
C THR A 559 -6.09 -18.21 4.79
N THR A 560 -5.09 -19.07 4.70
CA THR A 560 -3.85 -18.85 3.93
C THR A 560 -3.96 -19.30 2.49
N ALA A 561 -3.08 -18.79 1.62
CA ALA A 561 -2.99 -19.25 0.24
C ALA A 561 -2.65 -20.76 0.14
N ILE A 562 -1.92 -21.29 1.12
CA ILE A 562 -1.52 -22.69 1.25
C ILE A 562 -2.73 -23.60 1.49
N ILE A 563 -3.61 -23.22 2.41
CA ILE A 563 -4.84 -23.97 2.72
C ILE A 563 -5.83 -23.85 1.55
N CYS A 564 -5.91 -22.68 0.90
CA CYS A 564 -6.64 -22.51 -0.35
C CYS A 564 -6.14 -23.46 -1.45
N ALA A 565 -4.82 -23.54 -1.66
CA ALA A 565 -4.21 -24.42 -2.65
C ALA A 565 -4.52 -25.90 -2.38
N ALA A 566 -4.35 -26.37 -1.15
CA ALA A 566 -4.70 -27.75 -0.76
C ALA A 566 -6.19 -28.05 -0.96
N SER A 567 -7.06 -27.12 -0.53
CA SER A 567 -8.52 -27.24 -0.65
C SER A 567 -9.01 -27.17 -2.10
N SER A 568 -8.20 -26.60 -3.00
CA SER A 568 -8.60 -26.42 -4.41
C SER A 568 -8.79 -27.73 -5.15
N PHE A 569 -8.12 -28.83 -4.79
CA PHE A 569 -8.30 -30.11 -5.49
C PHE A 569 -9.69 -30.70 -5.23
N SER A 570 -10.09 -30.77 -3.96
CA SER A 570 -11.35 -31.39 -3.53
C SER A 570 -12.55 -30.42 -3.55
N LEU A 571 -12.30 -29.10 -3.54
CA LEU A 571 -13.28 -28.06 -3.23
C LEU A 571 -14.00 -28.31 -1.91
N THR A 572 -13.23 -28.79 -0.95
CA THR A 572 -13.61 -28.83 0.45
C THR A 572 -12.46 -28.30 1.29
N ILE A 573 -12.76 -27.67 2.43
CA ILE A 573 -11.69 -27.22 3.34
C ILE A 573 -10.83 -28.43 3.72
N THR A 574 -9.54 -28.35 3.39
CA THR A 574 -8.57 -29.45 3.45
C THR A 574 -7.32 -28.99 4.17
N SER A 575 -6.83 -29.80 5.13
CA SER A 575 -5.56 -29.54 5.81
C SER A 575 -4.38 -29.64 4.83
N PRO A 576 -3.42 -28.69 4.89
CA PRO A 576 -2.25 -28.72 4.03
C PRO A 576 -1.17 -29.69 4.54
N ALA A 577 -1.32 -30.30 5.73
CA ALA A 577 -0.26 -31.07 6.38
C ALA A 577 0.33 -32.20 5.51
N GLU A 578 -0.51 -32.95 4.78
CA GLU A 578 -0.03 -34.02 3.88
C GLU A 578 0.62 -33.51 2.58
N PHE A 579 0.40 -32.24 2.23
CA PHE A 579 1.09 -31.60 1.11
C PHE A 579 2.45 -31.07 1.57
N LEU A 580 2.50 -30.42 2.73
CA LEU A 580 3.70 -29.80 3.31
C LEU A 580 4.82 -30.81 3.62
N LYS A 581 4.51 -32.11 3.79
CA LYS A 581 5.54 -33.15 3.94
C LYS A 581 6.40 -33.33 2.68
N ASP A 582 5.82 -33.06 1.51
CA ASP A 582 6.42 -33.38 0.21
C ASP A 582 6.78 -32.13 -0.62
N ILE A 583 6.61 -30.92 -0.07
CA ILE A 583 7.03 -29.71 -0.78
C ILE A 583 8.56 -29.66 -0.92
N ASP A 584 9.03 -29.08 -2.02
CA ASP A 584 10.45 -28.84 -2.26
C ASP A 584 10.98 -27.74 -1.32
N MET A 585 11.31 -28.13 -0.09
CA MET A 585 11.86 -27.23 0.93
C MET A 585 13.23 -26.68 0.55
N GLU A 586 13.99 -27.35 -0.32
CA GLU A 586 15.27 -26.82 -0.81
C GLU A 586 15.01 -25.66 -1.77
N PHE A 587 14.05 -25.79 -2.69
CA PHE A 587 13.58 -24.68 -3.51
C PHE A 587 13.11 -23.51 -2.64
N PHE A 588 12.26 -23.77 -1.64
CA PHE A 588 11.74 -22.69 -0.80
C PHE A 588 12.83 -21.98 -0.01
N ARG A 589 13.79 -22.70 0.58
CA ARG A 589 14.94 -22.09 1.29
C ARG A 589 15.86 -21.29 0.37
N ARG A 590 16.04 -21.70 -0.88
CA ARG A 590 16.81 -20.91 -1.87
C ARG A 590 16.05 -19.63 -2.28
N TYR A 591 14.73 -19.70 -2.33
CA TYR A 591 13.88 -18.55 -2.61
C TYR A 591 13.84 -17.55 -1.44
N SER A 592 13.59 -18.04 -0.21
CA SER A 592 13.54 -17.26 1.03
C SER A 592 14.62 -17.76 1.99
N PRO A 593 15.86 -17.21 1.93
CA PRO A 593 17.01 -17.73 2.68
C PRO A 593 17.04 -17.30 4.16
N LEU A 594 15.88 -17.16 4.79
CA LEU A 594 15.78 -16.88 6.23
C LEU A 594 16.63 -17.88 7.03
N GLY A 595 17.39 -17.39 8.03
CA GLY A 595 18.24 -18.21 8.91
C GLY A 595 19.56 -18.70 8.29
N VAL A 596 19.81 -18.48 6.99
CA VAL A 596 21.08 -18.86 6.30
C VAL A 596 21.97 -17.64 6.03
N MET A 597 21.45 -16.43 6.23
CA MET A 597 22.17 -15.19 5.97
C MET A 597 23.04 -14.78 7.17
N GLU A 598 24.28 -14.33 6.89
CA GLU A 598 25.03 -13.55 7.87
C GLU A 598 24.29 -12.23 8.14
N TYR A 599 23.88 -12.03 9.38
CA TYR A 599 23.12 -10.85 9.77
C TYR A 599 24.06 -9.68 10.00
N THR A 600 24.00 -8.69 9.10
CA THR A 600 24.65 -7.39 9.31
C THR A 600 24.08 -6.74 10.57
N PRO A 601 24.93 -6.31 11.53
CA PRO A 601 24.47 -5.53 12.68
C PRO A 601 23.74 -4.27 12.23
N ILE A 602 22.66 -3.92 12.93
CA ILE A 602 21.93 -2.67 12.68
C ILE A 602 22.49 -1.56 13.55
N ASP A 603 22.80 -0.44 12.88
CA ASP A 603 23.09 0.82 13.53
C ASP A 603 21.78 1.50 13.94
N TYR A 604 21.27 1.13 15.11
CA TYR A 604 20.13 1.83 15.70
C TYR A 604 20.50 3.27 16.04
N VAL A 605 19.55 4.17 15.78
CA VAL A 605 19.68 5.61 16.03
C VAL A 605 18.53 6.11 16.91
N GLU A 606 18.63 7.37 17.34
CA GLU A 606 17.66 8.05 18.18
C GLU A 606 17.17 9.33 17.52
N PRO A 607 15.91 9.75 17.76
CA PRO A 607 15.39 10.95 17.12
C PRO A 607 16.16 12.19 17.58
N ASP A 608 16.41 13.12 16.66
CA ASP A 608 17.07 14.38 17.00
C ASP A 608 16.06 15.39 17.56
N LEU A 609 16.00 15.44 18.89
CA LEU A 609 15.14 16.34 19.65
C LEU A 609 15.81 17.68 20.00
N THR A 610 17.06 17.89 19.57
CA THR A 610 17.90 19.00 20.02
C THR A 610 18.18 20.03 18.93
N SER A 611 18.06 19.66 17.66
CA SER A 611 18.18 20.60 16.55
C SER A 611 17.12 21.70 16.63
N LYS A 612 17.55 22.93 16.34
CA LYS A 612 16.62 24.05 16.20
C LYS A 612 15.71 23.78 15.01
N PRO A 613 14.39 24.08 15.09
CA PRO A 613 13.52 23.96 13.94
C PRO A 613 14.07 24.75 12.76
N GLY A 614 14.02 24.15 11.57
CA GLY A 614 14.29 24.85 10.33
C GLY A 614 13.32 26.02 10.12
N PRO A 615 13.66 26.99 9.25
CA PRO A 615 12.77 28.11 8.94
C PRO A 615 11.41 27.59 8.43
N PRO A 616 10.29 28.27 8.75
CA PRO A 616 9.00 27.95 8.16
C PRO A 616 9.11 27.97 6.63
N ILE A 617 8.56 26.95 5.96
CA ILE A 617 8.47 26.96 4.51
C ILE A 617 7.53 28.12 4.12
N GLU A 618 8.01 29.06 3.32
CA GLU A 618 7.16 30.01 2.61
C GLU A 618 6.32 29.22 1.60
N THR A 619 5.16 28.72 2.03
CA THR A 619 4.14 28.29 1.09
C THR A 619 3.76 29.50 0.26
N THR A 620 3.92 29.42 -1.07
CA THR A 620 3.30 30.37 -2.00
C THR A 620 1.84 30.45 -1.64
N THR A 621 1.46 31.53 -0.95
CA THR A 621 0.10 31.84 -0.61
C THR A 621 -0.66 32.01 -1.91
N ALA A 622 -1.29 30.94 -2.40
CA ALA A 622 -2.62 31.13 -2.96
C ALA A 622 -3.39 31.85 -1.86
N ALA A 623 -3.79 33.08 -2.14
CA ALA A 623 -4.56 33.88 -1.20
C ALA A 623 -5.81 33.09 -0.84
N VAL A 624 -5.76 32.35 0.26
CA VAL A 624 -6.95 32.08 1.05
C VAL A 624 -7.43 33.48 1.36
N THR A 625 -8.49 33.90 0.67
CA THR A 625 -9.16 35.15 0.98
C THR A 625 -9.32 35.15 2.49
N ASN A 626 -8.62 36.06 3.16
CA ASN A 626 -8.85 36.35 4.56
C ASN A 626 -10.33 36.75 4.63
N ALA A 627 -11.21 35.78 4.86
CA ALA A 627 -12.46 36.06 5.50
C ALA A 627 -12.04 36.79 6.76
N ASN A 628 -12.40 38.07 6.87
CA ASN A 628 -12.21 38.85 8.07
C ASN A 628 -12.88 38.09 9.22
N VAL A 629 -12.12 37.23 9.89
CA VAL A 629 -12.51 36.65 11.17
C VAL A 629 -12.26 37.78 12.15
N SER A 630 -13.27 38.65 12.27
CA SER A 630 -13.41 39.53 13.41
C SER A 630 -13.25 38.67 14.66
N ASN A 631 -12.19 38.95 15.41
CA ASN A 631 -11.88 38.36 16.71
C ASN A 631 -12.86 38.87 17.78
N GLU A 632 -14.17 38.76 17.51
CA GLU A 632 -15.19 38.85 18.54
C GLU A 632 -15.34 37.46 19.14
N GLY A 633 -14.61 37.24 20.23
CA GLY A 633 -14.76 36.09 21.10
C GLY A 633 -16.16 36.07 21.72
N SER A 634 -17.14 35.57 20.98
CA SER A 634 -18.25 34.84 21.60
C SER A 634 -17.74 33.41 21.79
N GLN A 635 -17.46 33.04 23.04
CA GLN A 635 -17.51 31.63 23.42
C GLN A 635 -18.92 31.16 23.07
N LYS A 636 -19.11 30.56 21.87
CA LYS A 636 -20.35 29.90 21.53
C LYS A 636 -20.52 28.79 22.55
N GLN A 637 -21.37 29.06 23.54
CA GLN A 637 -21.85 28.06 24.46
C GLN A 637 -22.40 26.93 23.60
N VAL A 638 -21.80 25.75 23.68
CA VAL A 638 -22.27 24.61 22.90
C VAL A 638 -23.69 24.33 23.38
N ASP A 639 -24.67 24.57 22.53
CA ASP A 639 -26.07 24.37 22.88
C ASP A 639 -26.29 22.96 23.44
N LYS A 640 -27.09 22.85 24.52
CA LYS A 640 -27.56 21.55 24.99
C LYS A 640 -28.46 20.96 23.89
N ILE A 641 -28.00 19.90 23.26
CA ILE A 641 -28.76 19.18 22.23
C ILE A 641 -29.66 18.17 22.93
N SER A 642 -30.94 18.16 22.57
CA SER A 642 -31.93 17.20 23.07
C SER A 642 -32.67 16.55 21.91
N SER A 643 -32.60 15.23 21.80
CA SER A 643 -33.38 14.45 20.83
C SER A 643 -33.62 13.05 21.35
N LYS A 644 -34.54 12.31 20.71
CA LYS A 644 -34.66 10.88 20.95
C LYS A 644 -33.40 10.18 20.41
N VAL A 645 -32.89 9.22 21.17
CA VAL A 645 -31.66 8.52 20.82
C VAL A 645 -31.97 7.28 19.97
N VAL A 646 -31.04 6.92 19.08
CA VAL A 646 -30.87 5.56 18.59
C VAL A 646 -29.68 4.98 19.33
N ILE A 647 -29.90 3.89 20.06
CA ILE A 647 -28.83 3.18 20.76
C ILE A 647 -28.30 2.10 19.83
N LEU A 648 -26.99 2.10 19.62
CA LEU A 648 -26.24 1.05 18.94
C LEU A 648 -25.33 0.35 19.94
N GLY A 649 -25.02 -0.91 19.69
CA GLY A 649 -24.07 -1.68 20.50
C GLY A 649 -22.62 -1.23 20.32
N ASP A 650 -21.71 -2.01 20.87
CA ASP A 650 -20.28 -1.88 20.62
C ASP A 650 -19.92 -2.33 19.18
N PHE A 651 -18.75 -1.92 18.68
CA PHE A 651 -18.11 -2.42 17.47
C PHE A 651 -18.90 -2.27 16.16
N ILE A 652 -19.71 -1.22 16.04
CA ILE A 652 -20.34 -0.86 14.77
C ILE A 652 -19.26 -0.40 13.78
N ASP A 653 -18.97 -1.21 12.76
CA ASP A 653 -17.90 -0.91 11.80
C ASP A 653 -18.35 -0.08 10.60
N THR A 654 -17.37 0.44 9.87
CA THR A 654 -17.61 1.27 8.68
C THR A 654 -18.26 0.50 7.52
N ASP A 655 -18.08 -0.82 7.44
CA ASP A 655 -18.74 -1.64 6.42
C ASP A 655 -20.25 -1.78 6.73
N ALA A 656 -20.64 -1.77 8.02
CA ALA A 656 -22.03 -1.65 8.44
C ALA A 656 -22.63 -0.26 8.19
N LEU A 657 -21.84 0.81 8.38
CA LEU A 657 -22.28 2.19 8.14
C LEU A 657 -22.38 2.53 6.65
N ALA A 658 -21.40 2.12 5.84
CA ALA A 658 -21.36 2.34 4.40
C ALA A 658 -20.94 1.03 3.68
N PRO A 659 -21.91 0.18 3.32
CA PRO A 659 -21.65 -1.10 2.65
C PRO A 659 -20.85 -0.92 1.36
N GLY A 660 -19.93 -1.85 1.07
CA GLY A 660 -19.03 -1.77 -0.10
C GLY A 660 -19.68 -1.33 -1.42
N PRO A 661 -20.84 -1.89 -1.84
CA PRO A 661 -21.51 -1.50 -3.07
C PRO A 661 -21.89 -0.01 -3.16
N THR A 662 -22.13 0.65 -2.01
CA THR A 662 -22.49 2.07 -1.96
C THR A 662 -21.34 2.97 -2.44
N LEU A 663 -20.10 2.52 -2.30
CA LEU A 663 -18.90 3.30 -2.67
C LEU A 663 -18.79 3.60 -4.16
N THR A 664 -19.46 2.81 -5.00
CA THR A 664 -19.47 3.00 -6.47
C THR A 664 -20.84 3.43 -6.99
N THR A 665 -21.88 3.35 -6.16
CA THR A 665 -23.27 3.60 -6.55
C THR A 665 -23.79 4.93 -6.04
N CYS A 666 -23.34 5.38 -4.87
CA CYS A 666 -23.73 6.63 -4.23
C CYS A 666 -22.68 7.73 -4.43
N VAL A 667 -23.12 8.98 -4.50
CA VAL A 667 -22.28 10.18 -4.65
C VAL A 667 -22.64 11.24 -3.60
N THR A 668 -23.93 11.35 -3.29
CA THR A 668 -24.47 12.33 -2.33
C THR A 668 -24.64 11.73 -0.94
N ASP A 669 -24.60 12.58 0.08
CA ASP A 669 -24.86 12.15 1.46
C ASP A 669 -26.24 11.46 1.53
N GLU A 670 -27.27 12.03 0.89
CA GLU A 670 -28.62 11.47 0.86
C GLU A 670 -28.68 10.04 0.27
N GLU A 671 -27.94 9.77 -0.80
CA GLU A 671 -27.86 8.42 -1.37
C GLU A 671 -27.18 7.45 -0.41
N PHE A 672 -26.05 7.83 0.20
CA PHE A 672 -25.41 7.00 1.23
C PHE A 672 -26.34 6.76 2.43
N GLY A 673 -27.14 7.76 2.82
CA GLY A 673 -28.12 7.66 3.90
C GLY A 673 -29.24 6.67 3.65
N GLN A 674 -29.52 6.30 2.39
CA GLN A 674 -30.50 5.25 2.08
C GLN A 674 -30.00 3.85 2.48
N HIS A 675 -28.68 3.68 2.59
CA HIS A 675 -28.02 2.40 2.83
C HIS A 675 -27.36 2.29 4.21
N VAL A 676 -27.34 3.37 5.00
CA VAL A 676 -26.72 3.34 6.33
C VAL A 676 -27.34 2.27 7.23
N LEU A 677 -26.50 1.37 7.76
CA LEU A 677 -26.89 0.25 8.62
C LEU A 677 -27.99 -0.64 7.99
N GLU A 678 -28.08 -0.73 6.67
CA GLU A 678 -29.18 -1.43 6.00
C GLU A 678 -29.25 -2.93 6.28
N HIS A 679 -28.11 -3.56 6.54
CA HIS A 679 -28.01 -4.99 6.80
C HIS A 679 -28.04 -5.33 8.29
N THR A 680 -27.48 -4.45 9.14
CA THR A 680 -27.29 -4.73 10.57
C THR A 680 -28.39 -4.14 11.44
N HIS A 681 -28.93 -2.96 11.08
CA HIS A 681 -29.98 -2.26 11.83
C HIS A 681 -31.04 -1.69 10.86
N PRO A 682 -31.89 -2.56 10.27
CA PRO A 682 -32.82 -2.16 9.21
C PRO A 682 -33.83 -1.10 9.64
N ASP A 683 -34.11 -0.97 10.94
CA ASP A 683 -35.02 0.03 11.51
C ASP A 683 -34.37 1.41 11.74
N PHE A 684 -33.03 1.52 11.64
CA PHE A 684 -32.28 2.74 11.90
C PHE A 684 -32.78 3.94 11.07
N ARG A 685 -32.98 3.73 9.77
CA ARG A 685 -33.41 4.79 8.84
C ARG A 685 -34.84 5.26 9.12
N ALA A 686 -35.71 4.36 9.56
CA ALA A 686 -37.06 4.73 9.99
C ALA A 686 -37.04 5.53 11.30
N LYS A 687 -36.19 5.11 12.26
CA LYS A 687 -35.95 5.84 13.52
C LYS A 687 -35.43 7.27 13.27
N ALA A 688 -34.45 7.42 12.37
CA ALA A 688 -33.93 8.73 11.98
C ALA A 688 -35.03 9.62 11.37
N LYS A 689 -35.82 9.10 10.42
CA LYS A 689 -36.97 9.82 9.84
C LYS A 689 -38.04 10.21 10.86
N ASN A 690 -38.17 9.46 11.96
CA ASN A 690 -39.09 9.72 13.05
C ASN A 690 -38.55 10.71 14.11
N GLY A 691 -37.46 11.42 13.81
CA GLY A 691 -36.91 12.48 14.65
C GLY A 691 -35.97 12.01 15.75
N GLN A 692 -35.42 10.79 15.65
CA GLN A 692 -34.30 10.37 16.50
C GLN A 692 -32.98 10.88 15.91
N GLN A 693 -32.43 11.95 16.50
CA GLN A 693 -31.29 12.70 15.93
C GLN A 693 -29.99 12.53 16.71
N ILE A 694 -29.94 11.63 17.70
CA ILE A 694 -28.71 11.33 18.45
C ILE A 694 -28.43 9.84 18.35
N VAL A 695 -27.22 9.46 17.97
CA VAL A 695 -26.74 8.09 18.05
C VAL A 695 -25.87 7.95 19.29
N VAL A 696 -26.28 7.05 20.19
CA VAL A 696 -25.47 6.63 21.33
C VAL A 696 -24.95 5.25 20.98
N ALA A 697 -23.64 5.13 20.83
CA ALA A 697 -23.00 3.86 20.49
C ALA A 697 -22.11 3.40 21.65
N GLY A 698 -21.84 2.10 21.68
CA GLY A 698 -20.87 1.51 22.58
C GLY A 698 -19.41 1.83 22.20
N HIS A 699 -18.50 0.98 22.66
CA HIS A 699 -17.08 1.03 22.39
C HIS A 699 -16.77 0.83 20.90
N ALA A 700 -15.73 1.51 20.40
CA ALA A 700 -15.19 1.34 19.03
C ALA A 700 -16.24 1.49 17.89
N PHE A 701 -17.10 2.50 17.97
CA PHE A 701 -17.98 2.89 16.86
C PHE A 701 -17.19 3.50 15.69
N GLY A 702 -17.50 3.09 14.46
CA GLY A 702 -16.82 3.53 13.25
C GLY A 702 -15.48 2.82 13.00
N VAL A 703 -15.24 1.67 13.66
CA VAL A 703 -14.01 0.88 13.49
C VAL A 703 -13.94 0.23 12.10
N GLY A 704 -12.73 -0.08 11.62
CA GLY A 704 -12.54 -0.80 10.34
C GLY A 704 -12.00 0.07 9.20
N SER A 705 -12.68 0.07 8.05
CA SER A 705 -12.21 0.72 6.82
C SER A 705 -12.15 2.24 6.95
N SER A 706 -11.10 2.88 6.43
CA SER A 706 -11.00 4.35 6.36
C SER A 706 -11.92 4.92 5.27
N ARG A 707 -13.23 5.00 5.53
CA ARG A 707 -14.25 5.47 4.58
C ARG A 707 -14.97 6.70 5.10
N GLU A 708 -14.70 7.86 4.51
CA GLU A 708 -15.49 9.08 4.77
C GLU A 708 -16.97 8.88 4.43
N CYS A 709 -17.28 7.98 3.49
CA CYS A 709 -18.64 7.58 3.15
C CYS A 709 -19.46 7.12 4.36
N ALA A 710 -18.85 6.59 5.44
CA ALA A 710 -19.56 6.26 6.67
C ALA A 710 -20.13 7.51 7.36
N VAL A 711 -19.40 8.63 7.32
CA VAL A 711 -19.86 9.93 7.82
C VAL A 711 -20.94 10.49 6.90
N SER A 712 -20.76 10.40 5.58
CA SER A 712 -21.79 10.79 4.60
C SER A 712 -23.09 9.99 4.76
N ALA A 713 -23.00 8.69 4.98
CA ALA A 713 -24.16 7.81 5.19
C ALA A 713 -24.96 8.22 6.43
N LEU A 714 -24.25 8.58 7.49
CA LEU A 714 -24.86 9.13 8.70
C LEU A 714 -25.53 10.48 8.43
N LYS A 715 -24.83 11.44 7.81
CA LYS A 715 -25.37 12.77 7.43
C LYS A 715 -26.60 12.69 6.51
N GLY A 716 -26.62 11.71 5.61
CA GLY A 716 -27.63 11.50 4.58
C GLY A 716 -29.04 11.18 5.05
N THR A 717 -29.21 10.77 6.32
CA THR A 717 -30.52 10.41 6.87
C THR A 717 -31.36 11.62 7.33
N SER A 718 -31.17 12.78 6.68
CA SER A 718 -31.76 14.12 6.93
C SER A 718 -31.34 14.82 8.23
N TRP A 719 -30.15 15.45 8.22
CA TRP A 719 -29.53 16.12 9.38
C TRP A 719 -29.21 17.58 9.06
N SER A 720 -29.76 18.53 9.82
CA SER A 720 -29.22 19.89 9.94
C SER A 720 -28.51 19.99 11.30
N CYS A 721 -27.18 20.09 11.27
CA CYS A 721 -26.29 20.36 12.41
C CYS A 721 -26.54 19.56 13.71
N SER A 722 -25.73 18.51 13.91
CA SER A 722 -25.15 18.04 15.20
C SER A 722 -25.19 16.52 15.35
N PHE A 723 -24.30 15.82 14.64
CA PHE A 723 -23.90 14.49 15.06
C PHE A 723 -23.05 14.63 16.34
N LYS A 724 -23.49 14.07 17.46
CA LYS A 724 -22.63 13.89 18.63
C LYS A 724 -22.65 12.43 19.03
N LEU A 725 -21.49 11.81 18.89
CA LEU A 725 -21.21 10.51 19.46
C LEU A 725 -21.00 10.72 20.97
N SER A 726 -21.77 10.04 21.80
CA SER A 726 -21.45 9.89 23.23
C SER A 726 -21.13 8.43 23.49
N ARG A 727 -19.93 8.14 24.00
CA ARG A 727 -19.64 6.82 24.59
C ARG A 727 -20.54 6.62 25.80
N LEU A 728 -21.16 5.46 25.91
CA LEU A 728 -21.61 4.97 27.21
C LEU A 728 -20.34 4.74 28.04
N GLY A 729 -20.22 5.49 29.13
CA GLY A 729 -19.04 5.49 30.01
C GLY A 729 -18.86 4.19 30.77
#